data_AF-A0A1G2U1W8-F1
#
_entry.id   AF-A0A1G2U1W8-F1
#
_cell.length_a   1.000
_cell.length_b   1.000
_cell.length_c   1.000
_cell.angle_alpha   90.00
_cell.angle_beta   90.00
_cell.angle_gamma   90.00
#
_symmetry.space_group_name_H-M   'P 1'
#
loop_
_entity.id
_entity.type
_entity.pdbx_description
1 polymer ?
#
loop_
_entity_poly.entity_id
_entity_poly.type
_entity_poly.pdbx_seq_one_letter_code
_entity_poly.pdbx_strand_id
1 'polypeptide(L)'
;MATVNNLLTRINDVEAASSPTFGNIPAGGAGAAANTDIFLQAAQSAGKRITETAGPAGFSVIDGADNNVSAASVHVGVWLWVTHYAILDALRIALSTGTTPATNYDYWDVPLTEYPALGGFIRVWVDVSTPTSAVGTGLDETALRCFGVLISFTGAPGGNAANLIIDAADFTNGGAALSLTGTSGLWSDFTTADQDTTNQYGVFRTIGGVYNCAARVQLGTASSLVFSDSSFTIVFPQQSQVESTFMGITVDLQNASTNIDWANASISSAGTKQGDIVVTGTSGDFDATNVAFANIRVITLTSACTLSGCLISNSGQITLAGATMTSCTVINNTAASAVVASSPAGAALVSGCDFTSDGTGHAIEVTGTAADFTLTNNTYTGYGADGTTDAAIFVNIASGTAIVISITGGDTPTIRTAGVAVTVQNAVTIKITVRDANTLVAIPDARVLLEAGSVATGTHTGSNDVGTLTDGSQSFTPSALVGYRIYNTTDGSDGLITANDATTVTATLSGGTGNDWDTSDAYIIVAKPALNPVSIASVTTTATVTHRNHGLINGASVVIRGATEDEYNGIFTISNVTTNTYDYTLPADPTGSSANGSPTATAVFLSGVTGDGTPDPVGILQTTSFNYIIDQPITGKVRRATTGDLYKTGAITGTITSAGLNTTILLILDE
;
A
#
# COMPACT_ATOMS: atom_id res chain seq x y z
N MET A 1 2.88 -35.57 13.00
CA MET A 1 3.47 -34.61 13.96
C MET A 1 4.44 -33.73 13.19
N ALA A 2 4.54 -32.44 13.52
CA ALA A 2 5.55 -31.59 12.89
C ALA A 2 6.96 -31.94 13.38
N THR A 3 7.96 -31.57 12.59
CA THR A 3 9.37 -31.85 12.85
C THR A 3 10.19 -30.63 12.47
N VAL A 4 10.94 -30.12 13.45
CA VAL A 4 11.93 -29.06 13.23
C VAL A 4 13.21 -29.71 12.72
N ASN A 5 13.72 -29.22 11.60
CA ASN A 5 14.99 -29.64 11.03
C ASN A 5 16.02 -28.54 11.24
N ASN A 6 17.18 -28.92 11.77
CA ASN A 6 18.34 -28.06 11.85
C ASN A 6 18.95 -27.87 10.46
N LEU A 7 19.11 -26.62 10.03
CA LEU A 7 19.77 -26.24 8.78
C LEU A 7 21.10 -25.51 9.02
N LEU A 8 21.51 -25.38 10.28
CA LEU A 8 22.83 -24.87 10.66
C LEU A 8 23.90 -25.94 10.50
N THR A 9 25.09 -25.50 10.13
CA THR A 9 26.29 -26.34 10.16
C THR A 9 27.07 -26.03 11.43
N ARG A 10 27.26 -27.05 12.27
CA ARG A 10 28.07 -26.96 13.50
C ARG A 10 29.54 -26.79 13.13
N ILE A 11 30.18 -25.73 13.65
CA ILE A 11 31.62 -25.55 13.57
C ILE A 11 32.28 -26.42 14.64
N ASN A 12 31.91 -26.16 15.90
CA ASN A 12 32.39 -26.94 17.03
C ASN A 12 31.42 -26.78 18.21
N ASP A 13 31.18 -27.86 18.94
CA ASP A 13 30.30 -27.91 20.11
C ASP A 13 31.04 -27.79 21.44
N VAL A 14 32.37 -27.68 21.40
CA VAL A 14 33.28 -27.58 22.54
C VAL A 14 33.18 -28.77 23.51
N GLU A 15 32.57 -29.87 23.07
CA GLU A 15 32.47 -31.10 23.84
C GLU A 15 33.75 -31.93 23.83
N ALA A 16 33.93 -32.82 24.81
CA ALA A 16 35.16 -33.62 24.88
C ALA A 16 35.37 -34.49 23.62
N ALA A 17 34.27 -34.90 22.99
CA ALA A 17 34.27 -35.66 21.75
C ALA A 17 34.78 -34.88 20.54
N SER A 18 34.63 -33.54 20.50
CA SER A 18 35.14 -32.70 19.42
C SER A 18 36.62 -32.32 19.58
N SER A 19 37.28 -32.80 20.65
CA SER A 19 38.71 -32.58 20.94
C SER A 19 39.12 -31.10 20.80
N PRO A 20 38.43 -30.16 21.50
CA PRO A 20 38.61 -28.74 21.26
C PRO A 20 40.03 -28.30 21.63
N THR A 21 40.62 -27.51 20.75
CA THR A 21 41.90 -26.83 21.02
C THR A 21 41.68 -25.33 21.11
N PHE A 22 42.51 -24.62 21.89
CA PHE A 22 42.27 -23.21 22.21
C PHE A 22 43.45 -22.33 21.84
N GLY A 23 43.17 -21.17 21.25
CA GLY A 23 44.15 -20.14 20.90
C GLY A 23 43.90 -18.84 21.65
N ASN A 24 44.93 -18.27 22.29
CA ASN A 24 44.85 -16.97 22.97
C ASN A 24 44.83 -15.81 21.97
N ILE A 25 44.05 -14.76 22.26
CA ILE A 25 44.03 -13.51 21.48
C ILE A 25 44.07 -12.32 22.44
N PRO A 26 45.11 -11.48 22.46
CA PRO A 26 46.41 -11.65 21.79
C PRO A 26 47.23 -12.79 22.41
N ALA A 27 48.40 -13.10 21.82
CA ALA A 27 49.28 -14.16 22.32
C ALA A 27 49.82 -13.85 23.74
N GLY A 28 49.83 -14.86 24.61
CA GLY A 28 50.36 -14.79 25.99
C GLY A 28 49.31 -15.05 27.08
N GLY A 29 49.77 -15.09 28.34
CA GLY A 29 48.91 -15.32 29.53
C GLY A 29 48.49 -16.79 29.75
N ALA A 30 47.69 -17.03 30.79
CA ALA A 30 47.08 -18.35 31.01
C ALA A 30 46.08 -18.66 29.88
N GLY A 31 46.19 -19.86 29.31
CA GLY A 31 45.31 -20.31 28.22
C GLY A 31 43.88 -20.56 28.67
N ALA A 32 42.96 -20.60 27.72
CA ALA A 32 41.62 -21.14 27.94
C ALA A 32 41.69 -22.66 28.18
N ALA A 33 40.69 -23.19 28.86
CA ALA A 33 40.56 -24.61 29.14
C ALA A 33 39.10 -25.05 29.07
N ALA A 34 38.88 -26.37 28.95
CA ALA A 34 37.55 -26.95 29.09
C ALA A 34 36.96 -26.61 30.48
N ASN A 35 35.66 -26.36 30.52
CA ASN A 35 34.92 -25.89 31.67
C ASN A 35 33.65 -26.73 31.84
N THR A 36 33.56 -27.44 32.97
CA THR A 36 32.42 -28.32 33.31
C THR A 36 31.51 -27.73 34.38
N ASP A 37 31.81 -26.52 34.86
CA ASP A 37 31.01 -25.83 35.87
C ASP A 37 29.90 -24.98 35.22
N ILE A 38 30.19 -24.41 34.04
CA ILE A 38 29.28 -23.51 33.32
C ILE A 38 29.28 -23.93 31.85
N PHE A 39 28.19 -24.49 31.37
CA PHE A 39 28.00 -24.91 29.98
C PHE A 39 26.52 -24.80 29.58
N LEU A 40 26.23 -24.66 28.29
CA LEU A 40 24.87 -24.45 27.78
C LEU A 40 24.23 -25.75 27.32
N GLN A 41 24.97 -26.57 26.56
CA GLN A 41 24.49 -27.86 26.05
C GLN A 41 25.39 -29.00 26.51
N ALA A 42 24.87 -30.22 26.46
CA ALA A 42 25.59 -31.46 26.76
C ALA A 42 26.40 -31.46 28.07
N ALA A 43 27.75 -31.31 28.04
CA ALA A 43 28.59 -31.62 29.21
C ALA A 43 29.74 -30.63 29.50
N GLN A 44 30.20 -29.83 28.55
CA GLN A 44 31.26 -28.86 28.80
C GLN A 44 31.28 -27.68 27.82
N SER A 45 31.88 -26.58 28.27
CA SER A 45 32.21 -25.39 27.47
C SER A 45 33.72 -25.11 27.52
N ALA A 46 34.16 -23.96 27.02
CA ALA A 46 35.51 -23.43 27.23
C ALA A 46 35.47 -22.14 28.05
N GLY A 47 36.40 -22.01 28.99
CA GLY A 47 36.49 -20.86 29.88
C GLY A 47 37.89 -20.23 29.89
N LYS A 48 37.94 -18.91 29.94
CA LYS A 48 39.16 -18.15 30.23
C LYS A 48 38.86 -17.01 31.20
N ARG A 49 39.85 -16.69 32.03
CA ARG A 49 39.84 -15.47 32.83
C ARG A 49 40.48 -14.32 32.05
N ILE A 50 39.75 -13.22 31.96
CA ILE A 50 40.15 -11.96 31.34
C ILE A 50 40.22 -10.90 32.44
N THR A 51 41.30 -10.13 32.46
CA THR A 51 41.57 -9.04 33.42
C THR A 51 41.79 -7.68 32.74
N GLU A 52 41.76 -7.69 31.41
CA GLU A 52 42.18 -6.60 30.56
C GLU A 52 41.20 -5.43 30.62
N THR A 53 41.74 -4.27 30.96
CA THR A 53 41.04 -2.98 30.96
C THR A 53 41.55 -2.04 29.87
N ALA A 54 42.63 -2.44 29.18
CA ALA A 54 43.30 -1.67 28.14
C ALA A 54 43.19 -2.42 26.81
N GLY A 55 41.96 -2.47 26.28
CA GLY A 55 41.63 -3.11 25.00
C GLY A 55 41.18 -4.57 25.13
N PRO A 56 40.39 -5.09 24.16
CA PRO A 56 39.80 -6.42 24.26
C PRO A 56 40.84 -7.54 24.15
N ALA A 57 40.70 -8.54 25.02
CA ALA A 57 41.45 -9.78 25.00
C ALA A 57 40.52 -10.98 25.25
N GLY A 58 40.97 -12.16 24.90
CA GLY A 58 40.10 -13.32 24.81
C GLY A 58 40.81 -14.59 24.39
N PHE A 59 40.02 -15.48 23.81
CA PHE A 59 40.49 -16.73 23.23
C PHE A 59 39.55 -17.15 22.10
N SER A 60 40.00 -18.14 21.35
CA SER A 60 39.23 -18.82 20.33
C SER A 60 39.28 -20.33 20.54
N VAL A 61 38.21 -20.97 20.12
CA VAL A 61 38.16 -22.41 19.89
C VAL A 61 38.63 -22.64 18.46
N ILE A 62 39.52 -23.61 18.31
CA ILE A 62 40.11 -24.01 17.04
C ILE A 62 39.47 -25.34 16.66
N ASP A 63 38.76 -25.34 15.55
CA ASP A 63 38.16 -26.54 14.99
C ASP A 63 39.20 -27.42 14.27
N GLY A 64 38.94 -28.72 14.22
CA GLY A 64 39.80 -29.70 13.57
C GLY A 64 39.75 -29.65 12.05
N ALA A 65 38.75 -28.97 11.47
CA ALA A 65 38.53 -28.89 10.04
C ALA A 65 38.42 -27.44 9.54
N ASP A 66 38.60 -27.27 8.23
CA ASP A 66 38.33 -26.01 7.56
C ASP A 66 36.83 -25.93 7.24
N ASN A 67 36.18 -24.85 7.65
CA ASN A 67 34.76 -24.59 7.42
C ASN A 67 34.61 -23.56 6.30
N ASN A 68 33.89 -23.91 5.24
CA ASN A 68 33.65 -23.00 4.12
C ASN A 68 32.41 -22.14 4.39
N VAL A 69 32.64 -20.85 4.62
CA VAL A 69 31.65 -19.81 4.87
C VAL A 69 31.62 -18.74 3.79
N SER A 70 32.25 -18.99 2.63
CA SER A 70 32.36 -18.03 1.51
C SER A 70 31.09 -17.86 0.66
N ALA A 71 30.02 -18.58 0.99
CA ALA A 71 28.73 -18.40 0.32
C ALA A 71 28.09 -17.07 0.75
N ALA A 72 27.29 -16.47 -0.14
CA ALA A 72 26.57 -15.24 0.17
C ALA A 72 25.60 -15.45 1.36
N SER A 73 25.41 -14.40 2.17
CA SER A 73 24.48 -14.38 3.32
C SER A 73 24.76 -15.44 4.39
N VAL A 74 26.01 -15.88 4.52
CA VAL A 74 26.46 -16.75 5.61
C VAL A 74 26.75 -15.92 6.86
N HIS A 75 26.22 -16.38 7.98
CA HIS A 75 26.42 -15.75 9.28
C HIS A 75 26.92 -16.79 10.27
N VAL A 76 27.89 -16.41 11.09
CA VAL A 76 28.42 -17.25 12.18
C VAL A 76 27.80 -16.81 13.50
N GLY A 77 27.23 -17.77 14.21
CA GLY A 77 26.68 -17.58 15.54
C GLY A 77 27.62 -18.17 16.58
N VAL A 78 27.88 -17.45 17.67
CA VAL A 78 28.69 -17.92 18.80
C VAL A 78 27.90 -17.81 20.10
N TRP A 79 27.81 -18.90 20.84
CA TRP A 79 27.31 -18.90 22.21
C TRP A 79 28.41 -18.50 23.18
N LEU A 80 28.15 -17.43 23.93
CA LEU A 80 29.10 -16.92 24.92
C LEU A 80 28.40 -16.47 26.19
N TRP A 81 29.15 -16.48 27.30
CA TRP A 81 28.71 -15.89 28.56
C TRP A 81 29.86 -15.10 29.19
N VAL A 82 29.61 -13.83 29.49
CA VAL A 82 30.46 -13.01 30.35
C VAL A 82 29.87 -12.91 31.76
N THR A 83 30.53 -13.48 32.76
CA THR A 83 29.99 -13.51 34.15
C THR A 83 30.03 -12.13 34.83
N HIS A 84 30.88 -11.24 34.34
CA HIS A 84 31.05 -9.86 34.84
C HIS A 84 30.45 -8.83 33.87
N TYR A 85 29.31 -9.16 33.24
CA TYR A 85 28.70 -8.33 32.19
C TYR A 85 28.44 -6.88 32.62
N ALA A 86 28.12 -6.64 33.90
CA ALA A 86 27.80 -5.32 34.43
C ALA A 86 28.94 -4.28 34.31
N ILE A 87 30.18 -4.73 34.14
CA ILE A 87 31.37 -3.86 33.99
C ILE A 87 32.06 -4.05 32.63
N LEU A 88 31.42 -4.77 31.70
CA LEU A 88 31.91 -5.02 30.35
C LEU A 88 32.02 -3.70 29.58
N ASP A 89 33.18 -3.47 28.98
CA ASP A 89 33.51 -2.26 28.22
C ASP A 89 33.38 -2.49 26.72
N ALA A 90 33.88 -3.64 26.23
CA ALA A 90 33.73 -4.05 24.85
C ALA A 90 33.55 -5.56 24.73
N LEU A 91 32.85 -5.97 23.67
CA LEU A 91 32.64 -7.37 23.27
C LEU A 91 32.92 -7.48 21.77
N ARG A 92 33.69 -8.48 21.38
CA ARG A 92 33.98 -8.79 19.97
C ARG A 92 33.82 -10.25 19.68
N ILE A 93 33.28 -10.56 18.51
CA ILE A 93 33.47 -11.86 17.87
C ILE A 93 34.70 -11.76 16.98
N ALA A 94 35.54 -12.78 16.99
CA ALA A 94 36.72 -12.88 16.15
C ALA A 94 36.73 -14.21 15.40
N LEU A 95 36.91 -14.15 14.09
CA LEU A 95 36.95 -15.31 13.20
C LEU A 95 38.29 -15.36 12.48
N SER A 96 38.88 -16.55 12.35
CA SER A 96 40.24 -16.68 11.82
C SER A 96 40.44 -17.97 11.02
N THR A 97 41.37 -17.87 10.06
CA THR A 97 41.90 -18.99 9.31
C THR A 97 43.11 -19.60 10.00
N GLY A 98 43.20 -20.93 9.96
CA GLY A 98 44.33 -21.68 10.49
C GLY A 98 44.27 -21.91 12.01
N THR A 99 45.41 -22.22 12.65
CA THR A 99 45.52 -22.53 14.10
C THR A 99 46.19 -21.41 14.91
N THR A 100 46.47 -20.25 14.31
CA THR A 100 47.19 -19.13 14.96
C THR A 100 46.35 -17.85 14.97
N PRO A 101 45.27 -17.82 15.77
CA PRO A 101 44.28 -16.73 15.77
C PRO A 101 44.78 -15.46 16.47
N ALA A 102 45.95 -15.49 17.10
CA ALA A 102 46.52 -14.34 17.82
C ALA A 102 46.96 -13.18 16.91
N THR A 103 47.27 -13.46 15.64
CA THR A 103 47.91 -12.50 14.72
C THR A 103 47.19 -12.34 13.38
N ASN A 104 46.17 -13.15 13.12
CA ASN A 104 45.40 -13.09 11.88
C ASN A 104 43.95 -13.41 12.16
N TYR A 105 43.04 -12.43 12.10
CA TYR A 105 41.61 -12.64 12.31
C TYR A 105 40.81 -11.42 11.86
N ASP A 106 39.57 -11.64 11.48
CA ASP A 106 38.57 -10.59 11.35
C ASP A 106 37.78 -10.48 12.65
N TYR A 107 37.31 -9.27 12.98
CA TYR A 107 36.49 -9.06 14.16
C TYR A 107 35.31 -8.11 13.92
N TRP A 108 34.29 -8.30 14.76
CA TRP A 108 33.07 -7.50 14.81
C TRP A 108 32.92 -6.91 16.19
N ASP A 109 32.82 -5.58 16.29
CA ASP A 109 32.50 -4.89 17.54
C ASP A 109 30.99 -5.07 17.84
N VAL A 110 30.67 -5.83 18.89
CA VAL A 110 29.29 -6.16 19.26
C VAL A 110 28.72 -5.06 20.15
N PRO A 111 27.64 -4.37 19.75
CA PRO A 111 27.07 -3.32 20.58
C PRO A 111 26.40 -3.89 21.82
N LEU A 112 26.90 -3.51 23.00
CA LEU A 112 26.39 -4.01 24.28
C LEU A 112 24.94 -3.60 24.54
N THR A 113 24.45 -2.55 23.89
CA THR A 113 23.04 -2.11 23.96
C THR A 113 22.07 -3.09 23.32
N GLU A 114 22.53 -3.90 22.36
CA GLU A 114 21.71 -4.92 21.67
C GLU A 114 21.64 -6.23 22.47
N TYR A 115 22.62 -6.45 23.35
CA TYR A 115 22.74 -7.62 24.20
C TYR A 115 22.82 -7.17 25.67
N PRO A 116 21.73 -6.75 26.31
CA PRO A 116 21.76 -6.29 27.69
C PRO A 116 22.16 -7.42 28.66
N ALA A 117 22.52 -7.06 29.89
CA ALA A 117 22.91 -8.02 30.94
C ALA A 117 21.72 -8.89 31.39
N LEU A 118 21.39 -9.93 30.62
CA LEU A 118 20.29 -10.85 30.91
C LEU A 118 20.64 -11.91 31.96
N GLY A 119 21.95 -12.14 32.16
CA GLY A 119 22.47 -13.21 33.00
C GLY A 119 22.36 -14.57 32.29
N GLY A 120 23.50 -15.20 32.03
CA GLY A 120 23.57 -16.45 31.27
C GLY A 120 24.20 -16.29 29.90
N PHE A 121 24.07 -17.34 29.09
CA PHE A 121 24.55 -17.38 27.71
C PHE A 121 23.73 -16.47 26.79
N ILE A 122 24.44 -15.79 25.90
CA ILE A 122 23.87 -15.04 24.77
C ILE A 122 24.40 -15.62 23.46
N ARG A 123 23.55 -15.58 22.43
CA ARG A 123 23.93 -15.96 21.07
C ARG A 123 24.19 -14.69 20.27
N VAL A 124 25.42 -14.51 19.81
CA VAL A 124 25.79 -13.38 18.94
C VAL A 124 26.00 -13.90 17.53
N TRP A 125 25.30 -13.31 16.57
CA TRP A 125 25.45 -13.58 15.14
C TRP A 125 26.23 -12.46 14.47
N VAL A 126 27.13 -12.83 13.56
CA VAL A 126 27.90 -11.90 12.72
C VAL A 126 27.83 -12.33 11.26
N ASP A 127 27.64 -11.37 10.36
CA ASP A 127 27.80 -11.55 8.92
C ASP A 127 29.28 -11.63 8.58
N VAL A 128 29.68 -12.76 8.01
CA VAL A 128 31.07 -13.07 7.69
C VAL A 128 31.67 -12.05 6.72
N SER A 129 30.85 -11.49 5.83
CA SER A 129 31.31 -10.60 4.75
C SER A 129 31.52 -9.15 5.17
N THR A 130 31.11 -8.76 6.38
CA THR A 130 31.13 -7.36 6.86
C THR A 130 31.85 -7.18 8.21
N PRO A 131 33.11 -7.61 8.36
CA PRO A 131 33.86 -7.38 9.59
C PRO A 131 34.03 -5.90 9.89
N THR A 132 34.05 -5.56 11.19
CA THR A 132 34.41 -4.21 11.63
C THR A 132 35.85 -3.88 11.23
N SER A 133 36.76 -4.84 11.39
CA SER A 133 38.13 -4.72 10.88
C SER A 133 38.84 -6.07 10.84
N ALA A 134 40.03 -6.07 10.25
CA ALA A 134 40.92 -7.20 10.15
C ALA A 134 42.23 -6.95 10.92
N VAL A 135 42.76 -8.00 11.53
CA VAL A 135 44.14 -8.06 12.03
C VAL A 135 44.91 -9.02 11.11
N GLY A 136 46.10 -8.59 10.67
CA GLY A 136 46.90 -9.37 9.73
C GLY A 136 46.29 -9.35 8.32
N THR A 137 46.13 -10.53 7.72
CA THR A 137 45.50 -10.73 6.40
C THR A 137 43.98 -10.94 6.48
N GLY A 138 43.41 -11.09 7.68
CA GLY A 138 41.98 -11.36 7.89
C GLY A 138 41.60 -12.83 7.71
N LEU A 139 40.30 -13.10 7.72
CA LEU A 139 39.71 -14.42 7.49
C LEU A 139 39.73 -14.76 5.98
N ASP A 140 40.24 -15.94 5.64
CA ASP A 140 39.88 -16.64 4.41
C ASP A 140 38.56 -17.38 4.66
N GLU A 141 37.48 -16.86 4.08
CA GLU A 141 36.12 -17.40 4.25
C GLU A 141 35.98 -18.83 3.72
N THR A 142 36.90 -19.31 2.86
CA THR A 142 36.89 -20.70 2.41
C THR A 142 37.45 -21.68 3.45
N ALA A 143 38.14 -21.15 4.47
CA ALA A 143 38.87 -21.91 5.47
C ALA A 143 38.74 -21.29 6.88
N LEU A 144 37.51 -21.03 7.32
CA LEU A 144 37.25 -20.67 8.71
C LEU A 144 37.63 -21.83 9.62
N ARG A 145 38.51 -21.58 10.60
CA ARG A 145 38.93 -22.63 11.55
C ARG A 145 38.85 -22.22 13.01
N CYS A 146 38.90 -20.93 13.30
CA CYS A 146 38.79 -20.45 14.67
C CYS A 146 37.58 -19.52 14.83
N PHE A 147 36.83 -19.72 15.91
CA PHE A 147 35.85 -18.75 16.40
C PHE A 147 36.22 -18.35 17.82
N GLY A 148 36.25 -17.07 18.08
CA GLY A 148 36.68 -16.52 19.36
C GLY A 148 35.85 -15.35 19.81
N VAL A 149 36.03 -15.03 21.08
CA VAL A 149 35.39 -13.89 21.73
C VAL A 149 36.48 -13.11 22.44
N LEU A 150 36.48 -11.79 22.28
CA LEU A 150 37.35 -10.88 23.01
C LEU A 150 36.50 -9.90 23.81
N ILE A 151 36.93 -9.61 25.03
CA ILE A 151 36.27 -8.67 25.93
C ILE A 151 37.29 -7.76 26.61
N SER A 152 36.85 -6.57 27.02
CA SER A 152 37.55 -5.71 27.97
C SER A 152 36.59 -5.26 29.06
N PHE A 153 37.13 -4.87 30.21
CA PHE A 153 36.34 -4.33 31.31
C PHE A 153 36.70 -2.88 31.63
N THR A 154 35.71 -2.13 32.12
CA THR A 154 35.92 -0.76 32.62
C THR A 154 36.82 -0.71 33.86
N GLY A 155 36.92 -1.84 34.58
CA GLY A 155 37.85 -2.06 35.69
C GLY A 155 38.14 -3.55 35.86
N ALA A 156 39.31 -3.89 36.41
CA ALA A 156 39.75 -5.28 36.50
C ALA A 156 38.80 -6.10 37.41
N PRO A 157 38.23 -7.21 36.91
CA PRO A 157 37.34 -8.05 37.70
C PRO A 157 38.10 -8.76 38.84
N GLY A 158 37.47 -8.86 40.00
CA GLY A 158 37.99 -9.58 41.16
C GLY A 158 37.86 -11.10 41.03
N GLY A 159 38.57 -11.85 41.88
CA GLY A 159 38.52 -13.33 41.92
C GLY A 159 39.29 -14.01 40.79
N ASN A 160 39.41 -15.34 40.83
CA ASN A 160 40.24 -16.12 39.89
C ASN A 160 39.45 -17.00 38.91
N ALA A 161 38.12 -16.97 38.95
CA ALA A 161 37.28 -17.79 38.09
C ALA A 161 37.34 -17.34 36.62
N ALA A 162 37.04 -18.26 35.70
CA ALA A 162 36.80 -17.90 34.31
C ALA A 162 35.61 -16.94 34.22
N ASN A 163 35.74 -15.91 33.40
CA ASN A 163 34.72 -14.86 33.25
C ASN A 163 34.33 -14.60 31.80
N LEU A 164 35.00 -15.24 30.85
CA LEU A 164 34.57 -15.40 29.48
C LEU A 164 34.42 -16.88 29.20
N ILE A 165 33.22 -17.27 28.80
CA ILE A 165 32.84 -18.65 28.49
C ILE A 165 32.34 -18.71 27.05
N ILE A 166 32.73 -19.74 26.30
CA ILE A 166 32.27 -20.04 24.93
C ILE A 166 31.79 -21.49 24.92
N ASP A 167 30.60 -21.76 24.39
CA ASP A 167 30.02 -23.12 24.39
C ASP A 167 29.94 -23.75 23.01
N ALA A 168 29.46 -23.05 21.99
CA ALA A 168 29.41 -23.59 20.63
C ALA A 168 29.33 -22.49 19.58
N ALA A 169 29.72 -22.85 18.36
CA ALA A 169 29.50 -22.02 17.19
C ALA A 169 28.95 -22.82 16.01
N ASP A 170 28.11 -22.16 15.24
CA ASP A 170 27.48 -22.69 14.03
C ASP A 170 27.44 -21.60 12.97
N PHE A 171 27.29 -21.99 11.71
CA PHE A 171 27.02 -21.05 10.63
C PHE A 171 25.78 -21.41 9.82
N THR A 172 25.15 -20.39 9.26
CA THR A 172 24.03 -20.57 8.33
C THR A 172 24.52 -20.94 6.94
N ASN A 173 23.69 -21.64 6.17
CA ASN A 173 23.99 -22.01 4.79
C ASN A 173 23.34 -21.04 3.76
N GLY A 174 23.34 -19.73 4.06
CA GLY A 174 22.77 -18.70 3.17
C GLY A 174 21.23 -18.64 3.11
N GLY A 175 20.54 -19.29 4.04
CA GLY A 175 19.08 -19.38 4.08
C GLY A 175 18.53 -19.47 5.50
N ALA A 176 17.37 -20.13 5.66
CA ALA A 176 16.80 -20.37 6.97
C ALA A 176 17.72 -21.24 7.84
N ALA A 177 17.79 -20.94 9.13
CA ALA A 177 18.57 -21.69 10.12
C ALA A 177 17.80 -22.90 10.66
N LEU A 178 16.48 -22.81 10.74
CA LEU A 178 15.58 -23.91 11.13
C LEU A 178 14.41 -23.99 10.15
N SER A 179 13.90 -25.20 9.91
CA SER A 179 12.67 -25.40 9.13
C SER A 179 11.69 -26.33 9.82
N LEU A 180 10.39 -26.12 9.61
CA LEU A 180 9.31 -26.96 10.12
C LEU A 180 8.57 -27.62 8.96
N THR A 181 8.34 -28.93 9.04
CA THR A 181 7.50 -29.71 8.12
C THR A 181 6.61 -30.68 8.90
N GLY A 182 5.57 -31.24 8.28
CA GLY A 182 4.73 -32.28 8.87
C GLY A 182 3.23 -31.99 8.82
N THR A 183 2.48 -32.46 9.81
CA THR A 183 1.01 -32.53 9.70
C THR A 183 0.25 -31.78 10.80
N SER A 184 0.96 -31.12 11.72
CA SER A 184 0.39 -30.28 12.80
C SER A 184 1.56 -29.56 13.47
N GLY A 185 1.79 -28.31 13.08
CA GLY A 185 2.88 -27.46 13.56
C GLY A 185 2.40 -26.20 14.28
N LEU A 186 3.19 -25.76 15.25
CA LEU A 186 3.02 -24.55 16.07
C LEU A 186 4.35 -23.80 16.20
N TRP A 187 4.32 -22.52 16.58
CA TRP A 187 5.56 -21.79 16.88
C TRP A 187 6.33 -22.39 18.06
N SER A 188 5.63 -23.00 19.01
CA SER A 188 6.22 -23.68 20.16
C SER A 188 7.10 -24.87 19.78
N ASP A 189 6.91 -25.45 18.59
CA ASP A 189 7.73 -26.56 18.11
C ASP A 189 9.18 -26.10 17.88
N PHE A 190 9.36 -24.91 17.30
CA PHE A 190 10.69 -24.30 17.16
C PHE A 190 11.34 -24.09 18.51
N THR A 191 10.62 -23.51 19.48
CA THR A 191 11.19 -23.28 20.80
C THR A 191 11.53 -24.56 21.54
N THR A 192 10.74 -25.62 21.35
CA THR A 192 10.99 -26.92 21.96
C THR A 192 12.26 -27.54 21.39
N ALA A 193 12.46 -27.46 20.07
CA ALA A 193 13.65 -27.99 19.42
C ALA A 193 14.91 -27.13 19.69
N ASP A 194 14.79 -25.80 19.68
CA ASP A 194 15.92 -24.89 19.87
C ASP A 194 16.40 -24.87 21.33
N GLN A 195 15.48 -24.89 22.31
CA GLN A 195 15.82 -24.71 23.72
C GLN A 195 16.02 -26.02 24.50
N ASP A 196 16.02 -27.17 23.83
CA ASP A 196 16.33 -28.43 24.53
C ASP A 196 17.78 -28.49 25.00
N THR A 197 18.11 -29.45 25.87
CA THR A 197 19.44 -29.57 26.48
C THR A 197 20.56 -30.02 25.53
N THR A 198 20.22 -30.39 24.29
CA THR A 198 21.14 -30.99 23.32
C THR A 198 21.41 -30.08 22.13
N ASN A 199 20.41 -29.32 21.69
CA ASN A 199 20.44 -28.58 20.43
C ASN A 199 20.91 -27.13 20.62
N GLN A 200 20.29 -26.40 21.57
CA GLN A 200 20.62 -25.02 21.94
C GLN A 200 21.03 -24.15 20.73
N TYR A 201 20.18 -23.99 19.71
CA TYR A 201 20.59 -23.38 18.44
C TYR A 201 20.72 -21.85 18.49
N GLY A 202 19.90 -21.16 19.28
CA GLY A 202 19.97 -19.70 19.38
C GLY A 202 19.29 -18.96 18.22
N VAL A 203 18.28 -19.60 17.59
CA VAL A 203 17.57 -19.10 16.41
C VAL A 203 16.17 -18.61 16.78
N PHE A 204 15.38 -19.42 17.49
CA PHE A 204 13.99 -19.13 17.83
C PHE A 204 13.70 -19.53 19.28
N ARG A 205 13.71 -18.53 20.18
CA ARG A 205 13.71 -18.77 21.63
C ARG A 205 12.63 -17.98 22.35
N THR A 206 12.19 -18.47 23.49
CA THR A 206 11.25 -17.76 24.36
C THR A 206 12.03 -16.89 25.34
N ILE A 207 11.81 -15.58 25.30
CA ILE A 207 12.39 -14.62 26.26
C ILE A 207 11.24 -13.81 26.84
N GLY A 208 11.03 -13.90 28.15
CA GLY A 208 9.95 -13.18 28.83
C GLY A 208 8.54 -13.55 28.33
N GLY A 209 8.34 -14.78 27.84
CA GLY A 209 7.05 -15.24 27.29
C GLY A 209 6.78 -14.84 25.84
N VAL A 210 7.74 -14.21 25.15
CA VAL A 210 7.65 -13.80 23.74
C VAL A 210 8.63 -14.62 22.90
N TYR A 211 8.23 -14.97 21.67
CA TYR A 211 9.13 -15.63 20.73
C TYR A 211 10.12 -14.62 20.14
N ASN A 212 11.40 -14.89 20.26
CA ASN A 212 12.48 -14.10 19.73
C ASN A 212 13.13 -14.86 18.56
N CYS A 213 13.06 -14.29 17.36
CA CYS A 213 13.54 -14.92 16.13
C CYS A 213 14.84 -14.23 15.69
N ALA A 214 15.98 -14.74 16.14
CA ALA A 214 17.30 -14.17 15.92
C ALA A 214 17.97 -14.58 14.60
N ALA A 215 17.40 -15.52 13.87
CA ALA A 215 17.80 -15.87 12.50
C ALA A 215 16.57 -16.38 11.73
N ARG A 216 16.63 -16.39 10.39
CA ARG A 216 15.49 -16.80 9.57
C ARG A 216 15.02 -18.22 9.88
N VAL A 217 13.71 -18.40 10.00
CA VAL A 217 13.05 -19.71 10.07
C VAL A 217 12.18 -19.96 8.85
N GLN A 218 11.94 -21.22 8.52
CA GLN A 218 11.12 -21.63 7.38
C GLN A 218 9.95 -22.53 7.78
N LEU A 219 8.76 -22.22 7.29
CA LEU A 219 7.57 -23.06 7.36
C LEU A 219 7.34 -23.72 6.00
N GLY A 220 7.26 -25.04 5.95
CA GLY A 220 7.01 -25.78 4.72
C GLY A 220 8.26 -25.91 3.83
N THR A 221 8.23 -26.91 2.95
CA THR A 221 9.23 -27.17 1.90
C THR A 221 8.51 -27.90 0.74
N ALA A 222 9.25 -28.68 -0.06
CA ALA A 222 8.66 -29.74 -0.89
C ALA A 222 7.83 -30.75 -0.08
N SER A 223 8.13 -30.91 1.22
CA SER A 223 7.30 -31.67 2.16
C SER A 223 6.16 -30.82 2.72
N SER A 224 4.99 -31.43 2.88
CA SER A 224 3.80 -30.75 3.41
C SER A 224 4.02 -30.20 4.81
N LEU A 225 3.36 -29.08 5.13
CA LEU A 225 3.20 -28.58 6.48
C LEU A 225 1.75 -28.11 6.72
N VAL A 226 1.06 -28.70 7.69
CA VAL A 226 -0.15 -28.07 8.26
C VAL A 226 0.26 -27.31 9.52
N PHE A 227 0.10 -25.99 9.52
CA PHE A 227 0.45 -25.09 10.60
C PHE A 227 -0.74 -24.20 10.92
N SER A 228 -1.17 -24.15 12.18
CA SER A 228 -2.27 -23.28 12.59
C SER A 228 -1.99 -22.80 14.00
N ASP A 229 -1.69 -21.51 14.15
CA ASP A 229 -1.33 -20.92 15.42
C ASP A 229 -1.96 -19.53 15.59
N SER A 230 -2.23 -19.15 16.83
CA SER A 230 -2.92 -17.91 17.14
C SER A 230 -2.46 -17.29 18.46
N SER A 231 -2.68 -15.99 18.63
CA SER A 231 -2.32 -15.28 19.88
C SER A 231 -0.84 -15.36 20.24
N PHE A 232 0.03 -15.47 19.23
CA PHE A 232 1.47 -15.45 19.39
C PHE A 232 2.05 -14.04 19.20
N THR A 233 3.21 -13.82 19.80
CA THR A 233 4.03 -12.63 19.60
C THR A 233 5.43 -13.07 19.16
N ILE A 234 5.87 -12.61 18.00
CA ILE A 234 7.24 -12.80 17.51
C ILE A 234 7.93 -11.45 17.44
N VAL A 235 9.16 -11.41 17.95
CA VAL A 235 10.04 -10.25 17.88
C VAL A 235 11.34 -10.64 17.18
N PHE A 236 11.69 -9.94 16.12
CA PHE A 236 13.05 -9.94 15.56
C PHE A 236 13.92 -9.00 16.41
N PRO A 237 14.96 -9.50 17.11
CA PRO A 237 15.81 -8.67 17.95
C PRO A 237 16.63 -7.70 17.10
N GLN A 238 17.06 -6.59 17.68
CA GLN A 238 18.03 -5.71 17.03
C GLN A 238 19.39 -6.41 16.98
N GLN A 239 19.97 -6.55 15.78
CA GLN A 239 21.28 -7.15 15.56
C GLN A 239 22.04 -6.37 14.48
N SER A 240 22.90 -5.43 14.87
CA SER A 240 23.63 -4.57 13.92
C SER A 240 24.62 -5.32 13.04
N GLN A 241 25.19 -6.41 13.55
CA GLN A 241 26.30 -7.15 12.93
C GLN A 241 25.84 -8.21 11.91
N VAL A 242 24.56 -8.26 11.56
CA VAL A 242 24.01 -9.19 10.55
C VAL A 242 23.51 -8.44 9.31
N GLU A 243 23.43 -9.13 8.18
CA GLU A 243 22.79 -8.60 6.97
C GLU A 243 21.31 -8.26 7.21
N SER A 244 20.79 -7.29 6.46
CA SER A 244 19.39 -6.85 6.61
C SER A 244 18.36 -7.92 6.23
N THR A 245 18.75 -8.96 5.50
CA THR A 245 17.91 -10.10 5.07
C THR A 245 17.98 -11.30 6.03
N PHE A 246 18.84 -11.24 7.05
CA PHE A 246 19.20 -12.38 7.88
C PHE A 246 18.04 -12.91 8.73
N MET A 247 17.27 -12.00 9.32
CA MET A 247 16.11 -12.33 10.13
C MET A 247 14.85 -12.37 9.27
N GLY A 248 13.93 -13.26 9.62
CA GLY A 248 12.63 -13.32 8.96
C GLY A 248 11.95 -14.67 9.08
N ILE A 249 10.78 -14.75 8.45
CA ILE A 249 10.02 -15.98 8.30
C ILE A 249 9.84 -16.21 6.80
N THR A 250 10.27 -17.37 6.33
CA THR A 250 9.93 -17.86 5.00
C THR A 250 8.80 -18.87 5.09
N VAL A 251 7.79 -18.75 4.25
CA VAL A 251 6.74 -19.76 4.07
C VAL A 251 6.88 -20.33 2.66
N ASP A 252 7.13 -21.63 2.55
CA ASP A 252 7.25 -22.31 1.26
C ASP A 252 6.01 -23.19 0.98
N LEU A 253 5.17 -22.70 0.08
CA LEU A 253 3.91 -23.30 -0.37
C LEU A 253 4.09 -24.19 -1.60
N GLN A 254 5.30 -24.72 -1.86
CA GLN A 254 5.55 -25.62 -2.98
C GLN A 254 4.69 -26.90 -2.94
N ASN A 255 4.33 -27.38 -1.75
CA ASN A 255 3.49 -28.56 -1.59
C ASN A 255 2.00 -28.18 -1.44
N ALA A 256 1.12 -28.83 -2.21
CA ALA A 256 -0.33 -28.56 -2.20
C ALA A 256 -1.05 -28.95 -0.90
N SER A 257 -0.39 -29.70 -0.02
CA SER A 257 -0.88 -30.01 1.33
C SER A 257 -0.22 -29.15 2.41
N THR A 258 0.52 -28.10 2.01
CA THR A 258 0.96 -27.07 2.94
C THR A 258 -0.17 -26.07 3.16
N ASN A 259 -0.66 -25.96 4.39
CA ASN A 259 -1.66 -24.96 4.80
C ASN A 259 -1.17 -24.25 6.06
N ILE A 260 -1.07 -22.93 6.01
CA ILE A 260 -0.48 -22.11 7.07
C ILE A 260 -1.47 -21.02 7.49
N ASP A 261 -1.98 -21.13 8.71
CA ASP A 261 -2.96 -20.21 9.28
C ASP A 261 -2.36 -19.45 10.47
N TRP A 262 -2.31 -18.12 10.40
CA TRP A 262 -1.96 -17.24 11.51
C TRP A 262 -3.14 -16.38 11.92
N ALA A 263 -3.46 -16.34 13.22
CA ALA A 263 -4.58 -15.54 13.70
C ALA A 263 -4.29 -14.72 14.97
N ASN A 264 -4.80 -13.49 15.03
CA ASN A 264 -4.79 -12.65 16.25
C ASN A 264 -3.41 -12.53 16.89
N ALA A 265 -2.39 -12.26 16.08
CA ALA A 265 -0.98 -12.34 16.46
C ALA A 265 -0.24 -11.01 16.22
N SER A 266 0.97 -10.88 16.76
CA SER A 266 1.85 -9.76 16.44
C SER A 266 3.24 -10.24 16.06
N ILE A 267 3.79 -9.63 15.00
CA ILE A 267 5.14 -9.88 14.51
C ILE A 267 5.81 -8.53 14.33
N SER A 268 6.93 -8.31 15.00
CA SER A 268 7.60 -7.02 14.96
C SER A 268 9.12 -7.11 15.01
N SER A 269 9.79 -6.04 14.61
CA SER A 269 11.24 -5.89 14.81
C SER A 269 11.54 -4.88 15.90
N ALA A 270 12.50 -5.18 16.77
CA ALA A 270 12.84 -4.35 17.93
C ALA A 270 13.69 -3.12 17.60
N GLY A 271 14.28 -3.04 16.39
CA GLY A 271 15.17 -1.95 16.00
C GLY A 271 15.26 -1.72 14.49
N THR A 272 16.38 -1.18 14.04
CA THR A 272 16.64 -0.85 12.63
C THR A 272 16.96 -2.06 11.76
N LYS A 273 17.37 -3.17 12.38
CA LYS A 273 17.55 -4.46 11.72
C LYS A 273 16.23 -5.19 11.80
N GLN A 274 15.52 -5.16 10.69
CA GLN A 274 14.15 -5.61 10.58
C GLN A 274 14.08 -7.01 9.99
N GLY A 275 13.12 -7.82 10.41
CA GLY A 275 12.85 -9.11 9.79
C GLY A 275 12.00 -9.01 8.53
N ASP A 276 12.08 -10.05 7.71
CA ASP A 276 11.23 -10.21 6.51
C ASP A 276 10.07 -11.17 6.76
N ILE A 277 9.00 -11.01 5.99
CA ILE A 277 7.98 -12.04 5.77
C ILE A 277 7.98 -12.38 4.28
N VAL A 278 8.35 -13.60 3.92
CA VAL A 278 8.48 -14.02 2.52
C VAL A 278 7.71 -15.29 2.29
N VAL A 279 6.71 -15.25 1.41
CA VAL A 279 6.01 -16.45 0.94
C VAL A 279 6.48 -16.81 -0.46
N THR A 280 6.77 -18.09 -0.69
CA THR A 280 7.16 -18.65 -1.99
C THR A 280 6.24 -19.81 -2.35
N GLY A 281 6.16 -20.14 -3.64
CA GLY A 281 5.25 -21.17 -4.12
C GLY A 281 3.78 -20.72 -4.11
N THR A 282 2.94 -21.51 -4.77
CA THR A 282 1.51 -21.21 -4.98
C THR A 282 0.64 -22.46 -4.95
N SER A 283 1.18 -23.59 -4.51
CA SER A 283 0.46 -24.87 -4.55
C SER A 283 -0.34 -25.12 -3.27
N GLY A 284 0.22 -24.75 -2.12
CA GLY A 284 -0.48 -24.70 -0.83
C GLY A 284 -1.02 -23.29 -0.54
N ASP A 285 -1.53 -23.08 0.67
CA ASP A 285 -2.23 -21.85 1.09
C ASP A 285 -1.56 -21.18 2.31
N PHE A 286 -1.63 -19.85 2.37
CA PHE A 286 -1.21 -19.04 3.52
C PHE A 286 -2.25 -17.97 3.85
N ASP A 287 -2.84 -18.06 5.04
CA ASP A 287 -3.84 -17.12 5.53
C ASP A 287 -3.37 -16.44 6.82
N ALA A 288 -3.35 -15.11 6.83
CA ALA A 288 -3.09 -14.30 8.02
C ALA A 288 -4.31 -13.43 8.34
N THR A 289 -4.92 -13.65 9.51
CA THR A 289 -6.11 -12.94 9.97
C THR A 289 -5.83 -12.16 11.25
N ASN A 290 -6.12 -10.86 11.27
CA ASN A 290 -5.89 -9.98 12.43
C ASN A 290 -4.45 -10.06 12.94
N VAL A 291 -3.46 -10.11 12.04
CA VAL A 291 -2.05 -10.11 12.39
C VAL A 291 -1.52 -8.68 12.31
N ALA A 292 -0.83 -8.25 13.36
CA ALA A 292 -0.12 -6.98 13.38
C ALA A 292 1.34 -7.19 12.93
N PHE A 293 1.68 -6.66 11.75
CA PHE A 293 3.05 -6.56 11.24
C PHE A 293 3.58 -5.15 11.54
N ALA A 294 4.59 -5.05 12.39
CA ALA A 294 5.15 -3.76 12.79
C ALA A 294 6.65 -3.69 12.56
N ASN A 295 7.13 -2.65 11.90
CA ASN A 295 8.56 -2.47 11.66
C ASN A 295 9.18 -3.67 10.90
N ILE A 296 8.47 -4.17 9.88
CA ILE A 296 8.90 -5.28 9.03
C ILE A 296 9.58 -4.72 7.78
N ARG A 297 10.68 -5.32 7.35
CA ARG A 297 11.46 -4.79 6.22
C ARG A 297 10.72 -4.91 4.91
N VAL A 298 10.22 -6.11 4.63
CA VAL A 298 9.43 -6.44 3.44
C VAL A 298 8.41 -7.53 3.76
N ILE A 299 7.28 -7.47 3.07
CA ILE A 299 6.26 -8.53 3.06
C ILE A 299 6.07 -8.95 1.61
N THR A 300 6.42 -10.19 1.27
CA THR A 300 6.28 -10.72 -0.09
C THR A 300 5.27 -11.86 -0.09
N LEU A 301 4.20 -11.71 -0.87
CA LEU A 301 3.10 -12.68 -0.95
C LEU A 301 2.90 -13.16 -2.39
N THR A 302 2.41 -14.39 -2.53
CA THR A 302 2.05 -15.01 -3.80
C THR A 302 0.54 -15.08 -3.97
N SER A 303 0.05 -15.56 -5.12
CA SER A 303 -1.38 -15.70 -5.39
C SER A 303 -2.12 -16.68 -4.49
N ALA A 304 -1.41 -17.44 -3.65
CA ALA A 304 -2.00 -18.36 -2.68
C ALA A 304 -2.08 -17.77 -1.26
N CYS A 305 -1.92 -16.46 -1.14
CA CYS A 305 -1.90 -15.76 0.14
C CYS A 305 -3.15 -14.89 0.35
N THR A 306 -3.65 -14.87 1.58
CA THR A 306 -4.67 -13.93 2.04
C THR A 306 -4.20 -13.18 3.29
N LEU A 307 -4.30 -11.85 3.26
CA LEU A 307 -4.29 -11.02 4.46
C LEU A 307 -5.70 -10.51 4.73
N SER A 308 -6.20 -10.70 5.94
CA SER A 308 -7.52 -10.21 6.35
C SER A 308 -7.47 -9.51 7.71
N GLY A 309 -7.94 -8.27 7.79
CA GLY A 309 -7.98 -7.54 9.07
C GLY A 309 -6.61 -7.20 9.66
N CYS A 310 -5.54 -7.30 8.86
CA CYS A 310 -4.17 -7.14 9.35
C CYS A 310 -3.81 -5.65 9.52
N LEU A 311 -3.02 -5.34 10.54
CA LEU A 311 -2.39 -4.03 10.71
C LEU A 311 -0.95 -4.11 10.22
N ILE A 312 -0.57 -3.29 9.26
CA ILE A 312 0.79 -3.19 8.75
C ILE A 312 1.29 -1.77 9.01
N SER A 313 2.26 -1.64 9.90
CA SER A 313 2.72 -0.34 10.40
C SER A 313 4.23 -0.19 10.35
N ASN A 314 4.72 1.01 10.01
CA ASN A 314 6.14 1.35 9.99
C ASN A 314 7.01 0.34 9.21
N SER A 315 6.42 -0.30 8.20
CA SER A 315 7.02 -1.41 7.46
C SER A 315 7.44 -0.94 6.08
N GLY A 316 8.35 -1.67 5.43
CA GLY A 316 8.67 -1.46 4.02
C GLY A 316 7.65 -2.12 3.10
N GLN A 317 8.04 -2.33 1.85
CA GLN A 317 7.13 -2.70 0.76
C GLN A 317 6.38 -4.03 1.00
N ILE A 318 5.09 -4.02 0.65
CA ILE A 318 4.22 -5.19 0.54
C ILE A 318 4.09 -5.55 -0.94
N THR A 319 4.50 -6.75 -1.35
CA THR A 319 4.35 -7.23 -2.73
C THR A 319 3.20 -8.23 -2.81
N LEU A 320 2.18 -7.91 -3.62
CA LEU A 320 1.03 -8.78 -3.89
C LEU A 320 1.17 -9.37 -5.30
N ALA A 321 1.84 -10.51 -5.42
CA ALA A 321 1.92 -11.26 -6.68
C ALA A 321 0.63 -12.07 -6.91
N GLY A 322 -0.52 -11.38 -6.90
CA GLY A 322 -1.86 -11.96 -6.97
C GLY A 322 -2.49 -12.33 -5.62
N ALA A 323 -1.86 -11.94 -4.50
CA ALA A 323 -2.38 -12.17 -3.16
C ALA A 323 -3.63 -11.31 -2.88
N THR A 324 -4.50 -11.82 -1.99
CA THR A 324 -5.68 -11.08 -1.53
C THR A 324 -5.38 -10.28 -0.27
N MET A 325 -5.81 -9.02 -0.21
CA MET A 325 -5.63 -8.16 0.96
C MET A 325 -6.95 -7.45 1.26
N THR A 326 -7.56 -7.81 2.39
CA THR A 326 -8.94 -7.39 2.71
C THR A 326 -9.02 -6.80 4.10
N SER A 327 -9.71 -5.66 4.25
CA SER A 327 -9.95 -5.04 5.55
C SER A 327 -8.67 -4.76 6.34
N CYS A 328 -7.55 -4.58 5.65
CA CYS A 328 -6.25 -4.33 6.29
C CYS A 328 -6.01 -2.83 6.45
N THR A 329 -5.26 -2.47 7.49
CA THR A 329 -4.84 -1.10 7.74
C THR A 329 -3.34 -0.97 7.47
N VAL A 330 -2.93 -0.05 6.61
CA VAL A 330 -1.53 0.24 6.29
C VAL A 330 -1.19 1.67 6.67
N ILE A 331 -0.25 1.84 7.60
CA ILE A 331 0.10 3.15 8.18
C ILE A 331 1.61 3.34 8.23
N ASN A 332 2.07 4.54 7.86
CA ASN A 332 3.48 4.95 7.95
C ASN A 332 4.42 3.98 7.22
N ASN A 333 4.03 3.51 6.04
CA ASN A 333 4.89 2.66 5.24
C ASN A 333 6.14 3.44 4.78
N THR A 334 7.31 2.82 4.84
CA THR A 334 8.61 3.49 4.57
C THR A 334 9.10 3.35 3.14
N ALA A 335 8.47 2.49 2.34
CA ALA A 335 8.77 2.33 0.91
C ALA A 335 8.01 3.35 0.05
N ALA A 336 8.56 3.63 -1.15
CA ALA A 336 7.96 4.57 -2.12
C ALA A 336 6.54 4.20 -2.56
N SER A 337 6.20 2.91 -2.50
CA SER A 337 4.84 2.40 -2.66
C SER A 337 4.60 1.39 -1.54
N ALA A 338 3.52 1.54 -0.79
CA ALA A 338 3.21 0.63 0.31
C ALA A 338 2.87 -0.77 -0.21
N VAL A 339 1.94 -0.85 -1.15
CA VAL A 339 1.56 -2.09 -1.82
C VAL A 339 1.98 -2.03 -3.28
N VAL A 340 2.64 -3.09 -3.76
CA VAL A 340 2.87 -3.32 -5.19
C VAL A 340 2.00 -4.47 -5.66
N ALA A 341 1.00 -4.15 -6.49
CA ALA A 341 0.18 -5.13 -7.19
C ALA A 341 0.82 -5.47 -8.54
N SER A 342 1.12 -6.75 -8.77
CA SER A 342 1.82 -7.20 -9.98
C SER A 342 0.96 -7.19 -11.26
N SER A 343 -0.30 -6.78 -11.19
CA SER A 343 -1.22 -6.61 -12.31
C SER A 343 -2.43 -5.75 -11.91
N PRO A 344 -3.19 -5.19 -12.87
CA PRO A 344 -4.50 -4.58 -12.59
C PRO A 344 -5.48 -5.52 -11.88
N ALA A 345 -5.49 -6.81 -12.27
CA ALA A 345 -6.30 -7.82 -11.59
C ALA A 345 -5.86 -8.04 -10.13
N GLY A 346 -4.56 -8.01 -9.86
CA GLY A 346 -4.01 -8.06 -8.50
C GLY A 346 -4.40 -6.83 -7.67
N ALA A 347 -4.47 -5.65 -8.29
CA ALA A 347 -4.90 -4.43 -7.61
C ALA A 347 -6.38 -4.52 -7.17
N ALA A 348 -7.23 -5.20 -7.95
CA ALA A 348 -8.63 -5.43 -7.59
C ALA A 348 -8.82 -6.36 -6.36
N LEU A 349 -7.79 -7.11 -5.97
CA LEU A 349 -7.81 -7.97 -4.79
C LEU A 349 -7.51 -7.21 -3.49
N VAL A 350 -7.19 -5.91 -3.58
CA VAL A 350 -7.07 -5.00 -2.44
C VAL A 350 -8.43 -4.35 -2.19
N SER A 351 -9.09 -4.71 -1.09
CA SER A 351 -10.44 -4.19 -0.80
C SER A 351 -10.72 -3.96 0.67
N GLY A 352 -11.53 -2.94 0.97
CA GLY A 352 -11.86 -2.58 2.34
C GLY A 352 -10.65 -2.08 3.15
N CYS A 353 -9.53 -1.75 2.51
CA CYS A 353 -8.28 -1.42 3.18
C CYS A 353 -8.16 0.08 3.45
N ASP A 354 -7.58 0.41 4.60
CA ASP A 354 -7.31 1.80 5.00
C ASP A 354 -5.83 2.12 4.84
N PHE A 355 -5.51 3.10 4.01
CA PHE A 355 -4.14 3.56 3.76
C PHE A 355 -3.91 4.95 4.34
N THR A 356 -2.89 5.10 5.20
CA THR A 356 -2.50 6.39 5.77
C THR A 356 -1.01 6.67 5.52
N SER A 357 -0.73 7.79 4.86
CA SER A 357 0.62 8.29 4.58
C SER A 357 0.94 9.56 5.38
N ASP A 358 2.23 9.83 5.58
CA ASP A 358 2.77 11.09 6.10
C ASP A 358 3.02 12.15 5.01
N GLY A 359 2.55 11.90 3.78
CA GLY A 359 2.78 12.74 2.61
C GLY A 359 3.91 12.25 1.71
N THR A 360 4.33 11.00 1.84
CA THR A 360 5.33 10.38 0.97
C THR A 360 4.81 9.11 0.30
N GLY A 361 5.27 8.88 -0.93
CA GLY A 361 4.99 7.65 -1.68
C GLY A 361 3.53 7.41 -2.04
N HIS A 362 3.25 6.18 -2.48
CA HIS A 362 1.94 5.75 -2.98
C HIS A 362 1.32 4.68 -2.06
N ALA A 363 0.00 4.64 -1.96
CA ALA A 363 -0.71 3.55 -1.27
C ALA A 363 -0.54 2.25 -2.05
N ILE A 364 -0.89 2.28 -3.33
CA ILE A 364 -0.83 1.13 -4.23
C ILE A 364 -0.11 1.55 -5.52
N GLU A 365 0.88 0.76 -5.90
CA GLU A 365 1.47 0.77 -7.23
C GLU A 365 0.94 -0.42 -8.04
N VAL A 366 0.44 -0.13 -9.25
CA VAL A 366 -0.08 -1.12 -10.18
C VAL A 366 0.89 -1.28 -11.34
N THR A 367 1.39 -2.49 -11.53
CA THR A 367 2.32 -2.84 -12.62
C THR A 367 1.68 -3.82 -13.59
N GLY A 368 2.41 -4.27 -14.62
CA GLY A 368 1.95 -5.31 -15.56
C GLY A 368 1.34 -4.75 -16.85
N THR A 369 0.38 -5.47 -17.43
CA THR A 369 -0.27 -5.09 -18.69
C THR A 369 -1.53 -4.27 -18.43
N ALA A 370 -1.74 -3.21 -19.21
CA ALA A 370 -2.92 -2.35 -19.11
C ALA A 370 -4.22 -3.16 -19.25
N ALA A 371 -5.09 -3.04 -18.25
CA ALA A 371 -6.42 -3.64 -18.21
C ALA A 371 -7.27 -2.88 -17.18
N ASP A 372 -8.58 -2.85 -17.39
CA ASP A 372 -9.54 -2.26 -16.46
C ASP A 372 -9.62 -3.05 -15.16
N PHE A 373 -9.90 -2.36 -14.05
CA PHE A 373 -10.06 -2.99 -12.74
C PHE A 373 -10.95 -2.16 -11.81
N THR A 374 -11.37 -2.78 -10.70
CA THR A 374 -12.24 -2.15 -9.70
C THR A 374 -11.56 -2.12 -8.35
N LEU A 375 -11.53 -0.94 -7.72
CA LEU A 375 -11.13 -0.76 -6.33
C LEU A 375 -12.38 -0.67 -5.47
N THR A 376 -12.44 -1.46 -4.39
CA THR A 376 -13.64 -1.63 -3.59
C THR A 376 -13.39 -1.23 -2.15
N ASN A 377 -14.12 -0.24 -1.63
CA ASN A 377 -14.11 0.17 -0.22
C ASN A 377 -12.73 0.53 0.36
N ASN A 378 -11.76 0.95 -0.46
CA ASN A 378 -10.45 1.38 0.05
C ASN A 378 -10.50 2.87 0.43
N THR A 379 -9.80 3.26 1.49
CA THR A 379 -9.68 4.66 1.92
C THR A 379 -8.24 5.14 1.84
N TYR A 380 -8.04 6.43 1.56
CA TYR A 380 -6.72 7.03 1.33
C TYR A 380 -6.58 8.35 2.08
N THR A 381 -5.76 8.37 3.13
CA THR A 381 -5.52 9.56 3.95
C THR A 381 -4.05 10.00 3.87
N GLY A 382 -3.82 11.30 3.71
CA GLY A 382 -2.46 11.88 3.72
C GLY A 382 -1.69 11.74 2.41
N TYR A 383 -2.36 11.47 1.29
CA TYR A 383 -1.76 11.43 -0.05
C TYR A 383 -1.93 12.75 -0.81
N GLY A 384 -1.03 13.01 -1.75
CA GLY A 384 -0.99 14.20 -2.59
C GLY A 384 -2.01 14.21 -3.73
N ALA A 385 -1.95 15.26 -4.55
CA ALA A 385 -2.85 15.48 -5.68
C ALA A 385 -2.54 14.58 -6.90
N ASP A 386 -3.41 14.61 -7.91
CA ASP A 386 -3.15 13.89 -9.17
C ASP A 386 -1.81 14.28 -9.80
N GLY A 387 -1.09 13.28 -10.30
CA GLY A 387 0.20 13.44 -10.98
C GLY A 387 1.41 13.68 -10.06
N THR A 388 1.22 13.88 -8.75
CA THR A 388 2.34 14.10 -7.82
C THR A 388 3.01 12.78 -7.43
N THR A 389 4.24 12.87 -6.89
CA THR A 389 5.03 11.69 -6.46
C THR A 389 4.49 11.01 -5.21
N ASP A 390 3.45 11.58 -4.61
CA ASP A 390 2.75 11.14 -3.41
C ASP A 390 1.24 10.95 -3.65
N ALA A 391 0.79 10.87 -4.90
CA ALA A 391 -0.60 10.50 -5.24
C ALA A 391 -0.97 9.13 -4.63
N ALA A 392 -2.24 8.89 -4.30
CA ALA A 392 -2.66 7.66 -3.63
C ALA A 392 -2.34 6.40 -4.46
N ILE A 393 -2.57 6.44 -5.77
CA ILE A 393 -2.33 5.30 -6.66
C ILE A 393 -1.33 5.69 -7.74
N PHE A 394 -0.32 4.85 -7.93
CA PHE A 394 0.58 4.94 -9.06
C PHE A 394 0.34 3.81 -10.06
N VAL A 395 -0.18 4.16 -11.23
CA VAL A 395 -0.28 3.25 -12.37
C VAL A 395 1.05 3.25 -13.10
N ASN A 396 1.94 2.35 -12.70
CA ASN A 396 3.27 2.17 -13.28
C ASN A 396 3.22 1.31 -14.55
N ILE A 397 2.43 1.76 -15.52
CA ILE A 397 2.27 1.12 -16.84
C ILE A 397 2.50 2.21 -17.89
N ALA A 398 3.54 2.02 -18.71
CA ALA A 398 4.01 3.07 -19.62
C ALA A 398 3.14 3.24 -20.88
N SER A 399 2.54 2.17 -21.39
CA SER A 399 1.74 2.19 -22.62
C SER A 399 0.73 1.03 -22.64
N GLY A 400 -0.27 1.13 -23.52
CA GLY A 400 -1.34 0.15 -23.66
C GLY A 400 -2.67 0.79 -24.02
N THR A 401 -3.75 0.01 -23.95
CA THR A 401 -5.11 0.55 -23.98
C THR A 401 -5.34 1.46 -22.78
N ALA A 402 -6.22 2.45 -22.93
CA ALA A 402 -6.64 3.25 -21.79
C ALA A 402 -7.23 2.35 -20.70
N ILE A 403 -6.93 2.66 -19.45
CA ILE A 403 -7.40 1.91 -18.27
C ILE A 403 -8.57 2.67 -17.65
N VAL A 404 -9.64 1.96 -17.35
CA VAL A 404 -10.73 2.43 -16.49
C VAL A 404 -10.55 1.82 -15.10
N ILE A 405 -10.37 2.69 -14.10
CA ILE A 405 -10.38 2.31 -12.68
C ILE A 405 -11.77 2.62 -12.15
N SER A 406 -12.57 1.57 -11.95
CA SER A 406 -13.88 1.71 -11.33
C SER A 406 -13.74 1.77 -9.81
N ILE A 407 -14.39 2.74 -9.17
CA ILE A 407 -14.42 2.87 -7.71
C ILE A 407 -15.80 2.42 -7.23
N THR A 408 -15.84 1.49 -6.28
CA THR A 408 -17.08 1.01 -5.66
C THR A 408 -16.95 1.15 -4.13
N GLY A 409 -17.56 2.21 -3.60
CA GLY A 409 -17.38 2.60 -2.19
C GLY A 409 -15.94 3.03 -1.85
N GLY A 410 -15.72 3.44 -0.61
CA GLY A 410 -14.45 4.03 -0.19
C GLY A 410 -14.21 5.42 -0.78
N ASP A 411 -12.94 5.82 -0.84
CA ASP A 411 -12.52 7.12 -1.36
C ASP A 411 -12.17 7.05 -2.85
N THR A 412 -12.37 8.16 -3.56
CA THR A 412 -11.79 8.35 -4.90
C THR A 412 -10.29 8.63 -4.76
N PRO A 413 -9.40 7.76 -5.26
CA PRO A 413 -7.96 7.98 -5.14
C PRO A 413 -7.47 9.09 -6.08
N THR A 414 -6.40 9.76 -5.67
CA THR A 414 -5.58 10.54 -6.60
C THR A 414 -4.65 9.61 -7.39
N ILE A 415 -4.42 9.93 -8.66
CA ILE A 415 -3.76 9.07 -9.62
C ILE A 415 -2.48 9.71 -10.17
N ARG A 416 -1.40 8.94 -10.19
CA ARG A 416 -0.22 9.16 -11.02
C ARG A 416 -0.13 8.06 -12.08
N THR A 417 0.29 8.39 -13.29
CA THR A 417 0.54 7.42 -14.37
C THR A 417 1.98 7.50 -14.89
N ALA A 418 2.55 6.36 -15.28
CA ALA A 418 3.84 6.27 -15.97
C ALA A 418 3.72 6.53 -17.50
N GLY A 419 2.51 6.61 -18.05
CA GLY A 419 2.29 7.00 -19.45
C GLY A 419 0.97 6.51 -20.03
N VAL A 420 0.40 5.40 -19.54
CA VAL A 420 -0.92 4.94 -20.00
C VAL A 420 -2.02 5.93 -19.60
N ALA A 421 -3.00 6.12 -20.48
CA ALA A 421 -4.18 6.93 -20.16
C ALA A 421 -5.02 6.21 -19.09
N VAL A 422 -5.42 6.93 -18.05
CA VAL A 422 -6.24 6.40 -16.94
C VAL A 422 -7.50 7.25 -16.81
N THR A 423 -8.65 6.60 -16.69
CA THR A 423 -9.93 7.21 -16.34
C THR A 423 -10.41 6.63 -15.02
N VAL A 424 -10.69 7.47 -14.03
CA VAL A 424 -11.32 7.05 -12.78
C VAL A 424 -12.83 7.19 -12.91
N GLN A 425 -13.56 6.13 -12.59
CA GLN A 425 -15.02 6.09 -12.67
C GLN A 425 -15.62 5.71 -11.32
N ASN A 426 -16.19 6.70 -10.64
CA ASN A 426 -17.03 6.49 -9.47
C ASN A 426 -18.48 6.35 -9.92
N ALA A 427 -18.82 5.17 -10.45
CA ALA A 427 -20.10 4.92 -11.08
C ALA A 427 -21.23 4.88 -10.04
N VAL A 428 -22.22 5.75 -10.18
CA VAL A 428 -23.47 5.71 -9.43
C VAL A 428 -24.66 5.52 -10.37
N THR A 429 -25.76 5.01 -9.81
CA THR A 429 -27.00 4.81 -10.58
C THR A 429 -27.87 6.06 -10.55
N ILE A 430 -28.35 6.48 -11.71
CA ILE A 430 -29.43 7.46 -11.86
C ILE A 430 -30.65 6.71 -12.37
N LYS A 431 -31.75 6.78 -11.62
CA LYS A 431 -32.98 6.06 -11.90
C LYS A 431 -34.20 6.97 -11.77
N ILE A 432 -34.98 7.03 -12.84
CA ILE A 432 -36.30 7.67 -12.87
C ILE A 432 -37.35 6.57 -13.00
N THR A 433 -38.27 6.51 -12.03
CA THR A 433 -39.48 5.67 -12.10
C THR A 433 -40.68 6.57 -12.41
N VAL A 434 -41.50 6.20 -13.38
CA VAL A 434 -42.69 6.98 -13.77
C VAL A 434 -43.94 6.17 -13.48
N ARG A 435 -44.87 6.76 -12.73
CA ARG A 435 -46.13 6.11 -12.33
C ARG A 435 -47.31 7.04 -12.51
N ASP A 436 -48.47 6.45 -12.69
CA ASP A 436 -49.75 7.14 -12.66
C ASP A 436 -50.04 7.60 -11.23
N ALA A 437 -50.42 8.87 -11.06
CA ALA A 437 -50.60 9.48 -9.75
C ALA A 437 -51.78 8.88 -8.95
N ASN A 438 -52.78 8.32 -9.64
CA ASN A 438 -53.99 7.80 -9.01
C ASN A 438 -53.88 6.29 -8.73
N THR A 439 -53.40 5.53 -9.71
CA THR A 439 -53.35 4.06 -9.65
C THR A 439 -51.99 3.52 -9.18
N LEU A 440 -50.95 4.37 -9.16
CA LEU A 440 -49.55 4.01 -8.90
C LEU A 440 -48.98 2.96 -9.88
N VAL A 441 -49.68 2.69 -10.98
CA VAL A 441 -49.23 1.78 -12.04
C VAL A 441 -48.06 2.42 -12.79
N ALA A 442 -47.07 1.60 -13.14
CA ALA A 442 -45.91 2.01 -13.91
C ALA A 442 -46.32 2.46 -15.32
N ILE A 443 -45.81 3.60 -15.76
CA ILE A 443 -46.15 4.19 -17.07
C ILE A 443 -45.03 3.85 -18.06
N PRO A 444 -45.25 2.97 -19.05
CA PRO A 444 -44.32 2.77 -20.16
C PRO A 444 -44.36 3.95 -21.14
N ASP A 445 -43.32 4.03 -21.97
CA ASP A 445 -43.18 5.00 -23.06
C ASP A 445 -43.24 6.47 -22.64
N ALA A 446 -43.06 6.76 -21.36
CA ALA A 446 -42.95 8.12 -20.86
C ALA A 446 -41.58 8.67 -21.23
N ARG A 447 -41.53 9.74 -22.02
CA ARG A 447 -40.28 10.37 -22.42
C ARG A 447 -39.69 11.15 -21.25
N VAL A 448 -38.49 10.77 -20.85
CA VAL A 448 -37.72 11.38 -19.76
C VAL A 448 -36.57 12.17 -20.38
N LEU A 449 -36.37 13.39 -19.88
CA LEU A 449 -35.18 14.20 -20.13
C LEU A 449 -34.67 14.70 -18.78
N LEU A 450 -33.44 14.35 -18.45
CA LEU A 450 -32.73 14.76 -17.25
C LEU A 450 -31.44 15.47 -17.62
N GLU A 451 -31.28 16.69 -17.14
CA GLU A 451 -30.22 17.63 -17.49
C GLU A 451 -29.52 18.13 -16.24
N ALA A 452 -28.29 18.63 -16.41
CA ALA A 452 -27.61 19.39 -15.38
C ALA A 452 -28.40 20.66 -15.04
N GLY A 453 -28.59 20.88 -13.74
CA GLY A 453 -29.01 22.15 -13.17
C GLY A 453 -27.81 22.98 -12.73
N SER A 454 -28.01 24.29 -12.61
CA SER A 454 -27.06 25.17 -11.94
C SER A 454 -27.13 24.99 -10.42
N VAL A 455 -25.98 25.15 -9.76
CA VAL A 455 -25.87 25.23 -8.30
C VAL A 455 -26.37 26.59 -7.83
N ALA A 456 -25.92 27.64 -8.51
CA ALA A 456 -26.32 29.01 -8.27
C ALA A 456 -26.16 29.85 -9.53
N THR A 457 -26.92 30.92 -9.60
CA THR A 457 -26.79 32.00 -10.59
C THR A 457 -27.00 33.31 -9.88
N GLY A 458 -26.37 34.38 -10.36
CA GLY A 458 -26.60 35.71 -9.80
C GLY A 458 -25.80 36.79 -10.52
N THR A 459 -25.63 37.91 -9.83
CA THR A 459 -24.86 39.05 -10.34
C THR A 459 -23.88 39.53 -9.29
N HIS A 460 -22.65 39.82 -9.69
CA HIS A 460 -21.66 40.45 -8.81
C HIS A 460 -22.16 41.82 -8.37
N THR A 461 -22.16 42.02 -7.06
CA THR A 461 -22.57 43.26 -6.37
C THR A 461 -21.38 44.01 -5.75
N GLY A 462 -20.17 43.44 -5.86
CA GLY A 462 -18.94 44.03 -5.35
C GLY A 462 -18.38 45.14 -6.26
N SER A 463 -17.16 45.59 -5.96
CA SER A 463 -16.42 46.54 -6.80
C SER A 463 -15.91 45.90 -8.09
N ASN A 464 -15.50 46.74 -9.04
CA ASN A 464 -14.88 46.35 -10.30
C ASN A 464 -13.44 45.86 -10.15
N ASP A 465 -12.97 45.15 -11.17
CA ASP A 465 -11.58 44.66 -11.31
C ASP A 465 -11.10 43.81 -10.11
N VAL A 466 -11.99 42.99 -9.52
CA VAL A 466 -11.67 42.16 -8.34
C VAL A 466 -11.56 40.67 -8.66
N GLY A 467 -10.64 39.97 -7.99
CA GLY A 467 -10.45 38.52 -8.14
C GLY A 467 -11.39 37.64 -7.31
N THR A 468 -12.40 38.22 -6.64
CA THR A 468 -13.35 37.48 -5.78
C THR A 468 -14.76 37.98 -6.05
N LEU A 469 -15.65 37.07 -6.42
CA LEU A 469 -17.07 37.37 -6.59
C LEU A 469 -17.64 37.77 -5.23
N THR A 470 -18.47 38.80 -5.20
CA THR A 470 -19.30 39.19 -4.05
C THR A 470 -20.74 39.36 -4.52
N ASP A 471 -21.64 38.50 -4.07
CA ASP A 471 -23.08 38.61 -4.28
C ASP A 471 -23.79 38.73 -2.93
N GLY A 472 -24.06 39.97 -2.52
CA GLY A 472 -24.71 40.28 -1.24
C GLY A 472 -26.19 39.86 -1.18
N SER A 473 -26.78 39.40 -2.29
CA SER A 473 -28.14 38.88 -2.32
C SER A 473 -28.22 37.38 -2.00
N GLN A 474 -27.06 36.69 -2.04
CA GLN A 474 -26.98 35.26 -1.81
C GLN A 474 -26.74 34.90 -0.35
N SER A 475 -27.01 33.63 -0.03
CA SER A 475 -26.70 33.02 1.26
C SER A 475 -26.15 31.62 1.03
N PHE A 476 -24.95 31.54 0.47
CA PHE A 476 -24.26 30.28 0.23
C PHE A 476 -23.93 29.59 1.56
N THR A 477 -23.85 28.26 1.54
CA THR A 477 -23.26 27.55 2.68
C THR A 477 -21.73 27.67 2.59
N PRO A 478 -21.04 28.17 3.63
CA PRO A 478 -19.59 28.29 3.61
C PRO A 478 -18.91 26.97 3.24
N SER A 479 -17.88 27.04 2.39
CA SER A 479 -17.13 25.91 1.85
C SER A 479 -17.89 24.89 0.98
N ALA A 480 -19.21 25.02 0.83
CA ALA A 480 -20.01 24.07 0.05
C ALA A 480 -19.82 24.19 -1.47
N LEU A 481 -19.23 25.28 -1.96
CA LEU A 481 -19.00 25.52 -3.39
C LEU A 481 -17.59 25.12 -3.86
N VAL A 482 -16.71 24.69 -2.95
CA VAL A 482 -15.35 24.25 -3.29
C VAL A 482 -15.42 23.05 -4.23
N GLY A 483 -14.65 23.10 -5.32
CA GLY A 483 -14.62 22.06 -6.35
C GLY A 483 -15.65 22.23 -7.48
N TYR A 484 -16.64 23.11 -7.33
CA TYR A 484 -17.49 23.53 -8.45
C TYR A 484 -16.77 24.53 -9.35
N ARG A 485 -17.32 24.74 -10.55
CA ARG A 485 -16.83 25.73 -11.50
C ARG A 485 -17.75 26.94 -11.54
N ILE A 486 -17.16 28.12 -11.54
CA ILE A 486 -17.86 29.37 -11.75
C ILE A 486 -17.53 29.94 -13.13
N TYR A 487 -18.55 30.41 -13.84
CA TYR A 487 -18.43 31.08 -15.12
C TYR A 487 -18.94 32.52 -14.97
N ASN A 488 -18.11 33.48 -15.34
CA ASN A 488 -18.54 34.86 -15.62
C ASN A 488 -19.15 34.87 -17.02
N THR A 489 -20.48 34.96 -17.06
CA THR A 489 -21.23 34.91 -18.32
C THR A 489 -21.24 36.23 -19.08
N THR A 490 -20.78 37.32 -18.45
CA THR A 490 -20.63 38.62 -19.12
C THR A 490 -19.44 38.62 -20.06
N ASP A 491 -18.29 38.13 -19.58
CA ASP A 491 -17.00 38.28 -20.25
C ASP A 491 -16.43 36.94 -20.77
N GLY A 492 -17.08 35.83 -20.44
CA GLY A 492 -16.72 34.47 -20.84
C GLY A 492 -15.59 33.84 -20.03
N SER A 493 -15.12 34.50 -18.97
CA SER A 493 -14.08 33.97 -18.08
C SER A 493 -14.66 32.91 -17.12
N ASP A 494 -13.81 32.00 -16.65
CA ASP A 494 -14.23 30.92 -15.75
C ASP A 494 -13.07 30.44 -14.87
N GLY A 495 -13.40 29.79 -13.74
CA GLY A 495 -12.41 29.28 -12.79
C GLY A 495 -12.97 28.20 -11.85
N LEU A 496 -12.07 27.37 -11.31
CA LEU A 496 -12.38 26.41 -10.26
C LEU A 496 -12.49 27.12 -8.91
N ILE A 497 -13.56 26.88 -8.17
CA ILE A 497 -13.78 27.49 -6.86
C ILE A 497 -12.89 26.82 -5.82
N THR A 498 -12.09 27.63 -5.12
CA THR A 498 -11.18 27.18 -4.06
C THR A 498 -11.66 27.55 -2.65
N ALA A 499 -12.54 28.55 -2.54
CA ALA A 499 -13.17 28.94 -1.30
C ALA A 499 -14.49 29.68 -1.57
N ASN A 500 -15.41 29.61 -0.61
CA ASN A 500 -16.58 30.47 -0.55
C ASN A 500 -17.02 30.69 0.91
N ASP A 501 -17.59 31.86 1.19
CA ASP A 501 -18.38 32.09 2.40
C ASP A 501 -19.86 32.26 2.02
N ALA A 502 -20.66 32.94 2.84
CA ALA A 502 -22.08 33.14 2.59
C ALA A 502 -22.40 34.05 1.40
N THR A 503 -21.50 34.96 1.02
CA THR A 503 -21.74 35.98 -0.02
C THR A 503 -20.60 36.11 -1.02
N THR A 504 -19.49 35.42 -0.84
CA THR A 504 -18.30 35.53 -1.68
C THR A 504 -17.84 34.19 -2.22
N VAL A 505 -17.22 34.21 -3.40
CA VAL A 505 -16.63 33.04 -4.07
C VAL A 505 -15.27 33.40 -4.62
N THR A 506 -14.26 32.61 -4.27
CA THR A 506 -12.88 32.77 -4.74
C THR A 506 -12.56 31.71 -5.79
N ALA A 507 -12.14 32.17 -6.97
CA ALA A 507 -11.64 31.34 -8.07
C ALA A 507 -10.65 32.16 -8.88
N THR A 508 -9.61 31.53 -9.42
CA THR A 508 -8.74 32.18 -10.41
C THR A 508 -9.42 32.13 -11.77
N LEU A 509 -9.96 33.26 -12.22
CA LEU A 509 -10.59 33.37 -13.53
C LEU A 509 -9.56 33.45 -14.64
N SER A 510 -9.91 32.92 -15.81
CA SER A 510 -9.07 32.97 -17.01
C SER A 510 -9.94 32.90 -18.27
N GLY A 511 -9.32 33.15 -19.43
CA GLY A 511 -9.80 32.94 -20.81
C GLY A 511 -11.06 33.71 -21.28
N GLY A 512 -11.57 34.64 -20.49
CA GLY A 512 -12.49 35.68 -20.93
C GLY A 512 -11.77 36.99 -21.26
N THR A 513 -12.54 38.05 -21.51
CA THR A 513 -12.00 39.36 -21.88
C THR A 513 -11.42 40.16 -20.72
N GLY A 514 -11.97 40.04 -19.51
CA GLY A 514 -11.50 40.73 -18.29
C GLY A 514 -10.70 39.80 -17.37
N ASN A 515 -11.23 38.60 -17.12
CA ASN A 515 -10.70 37.63 -16.13
C ASN A 515 -10.70 38.13 -14.68
N ASP A 516 -11.61 39.04 -14.40
CA ASP A 516 -11.94 39.63 -13.11
C ASP A 516 -13.46 39.77 -13.00
N TRP A 517 -13.92 40.23 -11.83
CA TRP A 517 -15.33 40.53 -11.59
C TRP A 517 -15.58 42.03 -11.62
N ASP A 518 -16.50 42.44 -12.48
CA ASP A 518 -17.05 43.78 -12.56
C ASP A 518 -18.46 43.88 -11.97
N THR A 519 -18.80 45.05 -11.44
CA THR A 519 -20.14 45.30 -10.87
C THR A 519 -21.19 44.96 -11.92
N SER A 520 -22.17 44.14 -11.54
CA SER A 520 -23.25 43.60 -12.39
C SER A 520 -22.85 42.45 -13.30
N ASP A 521 -21.63 41.91 -13.18
CA ASP A 521 -21.28 40.70 -13.92
C ASP A 521 -22.19 39.54 -13.54
N ALA A 522 -22.79 38.90 -14.55
CA ALA A 522 -23.65 37.76 -14.35
C ALA A 522 -22.82 36.49 -14.24
N TYR A 523 -23.16 35.61 -13.31
CA TYR A 523 -22.44 34.36 -13.11
C TYR A 523 -23.36 33.14 -13.02
N ILE A 524 -22.77 31.98 -13.29
CA ILE A 524 -23.37 30.67 -13.07
C ILE A 524 -22.35 29.72 -12.44
N ILE A 525 -22.79 28.97 -11.43
CA ILE A 525 -21.99 27.96 -10.73
C ILE A 525 -22.54 26.58 -11.07
N VAL A 526 -21.67 25.68 -11.52
CA VAL A 526 -22.07 24.37 -12.04
C VAL A 526 -21.06 23.27 -11.68
N ALA A 527 -21.54 22.03 -11.62
CA ALA A 527 -20.71 20.83 -11.56
C ALA A 527 -20.41 20.28 -12.97
N LYS A 528 -21.48 20.06 -13.76
CA LYS A 528 -21.45 19.87 -15.20
C LYS A 528 -22.18 21.02 -15.88
N PRO A 529 -21.86 21.33 -17.15
CA PRO A 529 -22.44 22.48 -17.82
C PRO A 529 -23.96 22.54 -17.76
N ALA A 530 -24.50 23.69 -17.37
CA ALA A 530 -25.92 23.98 -17.31
C ALA A 530 -26.14 25.39 -17.87
N LEU A 531 -26.69 25.49 -19.07
CA LEU A 531 -26.88 26.74 -19.82
C LEU A 531 -25.58 27.55 -20.04
N ASN A 532 -24.45 26.87 -20.13
CA ASN A 532 -23.17 27.52 -20.39
C ASN A 532 -23.13 28.11 -21.81
N PRO A 533 -22.74 29.38 -21.98
CA PRO A 533 -22.50 29.95 -23.30
C PRO A 533 -21.39 29.19 -24.03
N VAL A 534 -21.57 28.94 -25.33
CA VAL A 534 -20.59 28.26 -26.18
C VAL A 534 -20.46 28.94 -27.53
N SER A 535 -19.40 28.64 -28.27
CA SER A 535 -19.31 28.94 -29.70
C SER A 535 -19.21 27.64 -30.50
N ILE A 536 -19.83 27.60 -31.67
CA ILE A 536 -19.94 26.40 -32.49
C ILE A 536 -19.56 26.75 -33.93
N ALA A 537 -18.67 25.96 -34.51
CA ALA A 537 -18.34 25.99 -35.93
C ALA A 537 -18.56 24.62 -36.54
N SER A 538 -18.84 24.54 -37.83
CA SER A 538 -19.01 23.28 -38.55
C SER A 538 -18.14 23.17 -39.79
N VAL A 539 -17.81 21.94 -40.13
CA VAL A 539 -17.32 21.54 -41.45
C VAL A 539 -18.24 20.42 -41.92
N THR A 540 -19.05 20.69 -42.94
CA THR A 540 -20.16 19.80 -43.35
C THR A 540 -21.08 19.50 -42.15
N THR A 541 -21.38 18.24 -41.87
CA THR A 541 -22.24 17.84 -40.75
C THR A 541 -21.50 17.70 -39.41
N THR A 542 -20.19 17.93 -39.34
CA THR A 542 -19.47 17.87 -38.06
C THR A 542 -19.43 19.26 -37.44
N ALA A 543 -20.08 19.42 -36.29
CA ALA A 543 -20.01 20.63 -35.48
C ALA A 543 -18.98 20.45 -34.36
N THR A 544 -18.03 21.39 -34.27
CA THR A 544 -17.06 21.51 -33.18
C THR A 544 -17.50 22.63 -32.25
N VAL A 545 -17.75 22.28 -30.99
CA VAL A 545 -18.07 23.24 -29.94
C VAL A 545 -16.78 23.65 -29.23
N THR A 546 -16.56 24.95 -29.11
CA THR A 546 -15.58 25.50 -28.17
C THR A 546 -16.28 25.77 -26.85
N HIS A 547 -15.91 25.00 -25.83
CA HIS A 547 -16.49 25.05 -24.50
C HIS A 547 -15.39 24.77 -23.48
N ARG A 548 -14.86 25.84 -22.90
CA ARG A 548 -13.68 25.75 -22.06
C ARG A 548 -13.96 24.99 -20.77
N ASN A 549 -13.07 24.04 -20.47
CA ASN A 549 -13.08 23.22 -19.26
C ASN A 549 -14.45 22.63 -18.89
N HIS A 550 -15.17 22.11 -19.88
CA HIS A 550 -16.54 21.64 -19.72
C HIS A 550 -16.68 20.37 -18.85
N GLY A 551 -15.58 19.66 -18.57
CA GLY A 551 -15.57 18.47 -17.72
C GLY A 551 -16.42 17.30 -18.25
N LEU A 552 -16.58 17.19 -19.57
CA LEU A 552 -17.35 16.14 -20.25
C LEU A 552 -16.37 15.10 -20.81
N ILE A 553 -16.89 13.93 -21.16
CA ILE A 553 -16.12 12.80 -21.72
C ILE A 553 -16.75 12.32 -23.02
N ASN A 554 -16.00 11.59 -23.85
CA ASN A 554 -16.53 10.97 -25.05
C ASN A 554 -17.75 10.09 -24.74
N GLY A 555 -18.79 10.17 -25.59
CA GLY A 555 -20.05 9.45 -25.40
C GLY A 555 -21.04 10.13 -24.45
N ALA A 556 -20.66 11.22 -23.77
CA ALA A 556 -21.62 12.05 -23.04
C ALA A 556 -22.65 12.67 -24.01
N SER A 557 -23.81 13.07 -23.48
CA SER A 557 -24.80 13.80 -24.27
C SER A 557 -24.91 15.24 -23.79
N VAL A 558 -25.09 16.16 -24.72
CA VAL A 558 -25.36 17.58 -24.45
C VAL A 558 -26.63 17.99 -25.16
N VAL A 559 -27.32 18.98 -24.61
CA VAL A 559 -28.38 19.70 -25.31
C VAL A 559 -27.88 21.09 -25.67
N ILE A 560 -28.02 21.44 -26.93
CA ILE A 560 -27.66 22.75 -27.49
C ILE A 560 -28.95 23.52 -27.76
N ARG A 561 -28.98 24.79 -27.34
CA ARG A 561 -30.14 25.69 -27.48
C ARG A 561 -29.68 27.10 -27.81
N GLY A 562 -30.48 27.84 -28.57
CA GLY A 562 -30.27 29.28 -28.80
C GLY A 562 -29.38 29.62 -29.99
N ALA A 563 -29.01 28.62 -30.79
CA ALA A 563 -28.48 28.88 -32.13
C ALA A 563 -29.61 29.35 -33.05
N THR A 564 -29.31 30.26 -33.97
CA THR A 564 -30.28 30.72 -34.98
C THR A 564 -30.56 29.64 -36.01
N GLU A 565 -29.55 28.87 -36.41
CA GLU A 565 -29.68 27.75 -37.32
C GLU A 565 -30.15 26.50 -36.56
N ASP A 566 -31.26 25.91 -36.99
CA ASP A 566 -31.93 24.81 -36.30
C ASP A 566 -31.08 23.55 -36.22
N GLU A 567 -30.19 23.31 -37.18
CA GLU A 567 -29.35 22.11 -37.27
C GLU A 567 -28.43 21.97 -36.05
N TYR A 568 -27.98 23.09 -35.46
CA TYR A 568 -27.15 23.08 -34.26
C TYR A 568 -27.94 22.81 -32.98
N ASN A 569 -29.26 23.00 -32.98
CA ASN A 569 -30.09 22.85 -31.79
C ASN A 569 -30.58 21.40 -31.64
N GLY A 570 -30.49 20.85 -30.43
CA GLY A 570 -30.91 19.47 -30.18
C GLY A 570 -30.13 18.77 -29.09
N ILE A 571 -30.43 17.49 -28.87
CA ILE A 571 -29.67 16.62 -27.98
C ILE A 571 -28.71 15.81 -28.84
N PHE A 572 -27.42 15.88 -28.53
CA PHE A 572 -26.38 15.21 -29.29
C PHE A 572 -25.43 14.44 -28.38
N THR A 573 -25.03 13.26 -28.82
CA THR A 573 -23.91 12.53 -28.23
C THR A 573 -22.60 13.10 -28.78
N ILE A 574 -21.65 13.37 -27.88
CA ILE A 574 -20.40 14.05 -28.23
C ILE A 574 -19.24 13.06 -28.42
N SER A 575 -18.28 13.47 -29.24
CA SER A 575 -17.05 12.75 -29.57
C SER A 575 -15.87 13.72 -29.67
N ASN A 576 -14.66 13.21 -29.90
CA ASN A 576 -13.41 13.99 -29.98
C ASN A 576 -13.24 14.99 -28.81
N VAL A 577 -13.67 14.58 -27.62
CA VAL A 577 -13.68 15.45 -26.45
C VAL A 577 -12.26 15.73 -25.98
N THR A 578 -11.92 17.02 -25.89
CA THR A 578 -10.72 17.54 -25.25
C THR A 578 -11.12 18.27 -23.96
N THR A 579 -10.19 18.93 -23.28
CA THR A 579 -10.53 19.79 -22.14
C THR A 579 -11.44 20.95 -22.53
N ASN A 580 -11.34 21.45 -23.76
CA ASN A 580 -11.94 22.74 -24.17
C ASN A 580 -12.84 22.64 -25.41
N THR A 581 -12.95 21.47 -26.03
CA THR A 581 -13.71 21.27 -27.26
C THR A 581 -14.32 19.89 -27.31
N TYR A 582 -15.39 19.75 -28.08
CA TYR A 582 -15.96 18.46 -28.45
C TYR A 582 -16.73 18.58 -29.76
N ASP A 583 -16.90 17.45 -30.43
CA ASP A 583 -17.61 17.37 -31.70
C ASP A 583 -18.95 16.65 -31.54
N TYR A 584 -19.93 17.02 -32.37
CA TYR A 584 -21.13 16.24 -32.60
C TYR A 584 -21.57 16.31 -34.07
N THR A 585 -22.44 15.38 -34.47
CA THR A 585 -22.93 15.29 -35.85
C THR A 585 -24.29 15.97 -35.99
N LEU A 586 -24.36 16.94 -36.90
CA LEU A 586 -25.57 17.65 -37.30
C LEU A 586 -26.47 16.78 -38.20
N PRO A 587 -27.79 16.97 -38.17
CA PRO A 587 -28.72 16.21 -39.01
C PRO A 587 -28.61 16.56 -40.50
N ALA A 588 -28.09 17.75 -40.83
CA ALA A 588 -27.82 18.23 -42.19
C ALA A 588 -26.71 19.29 -42.16
N ASP A 589 -26.17 19.64 -43.33
CA ASP A 589 -25.18 20.73 -43.48
C ASP A 589 -25.87 22.09 -43.25
N PRO A 590 -25.44 22.90 -42.26
CA PRO A 590 -26.12 24.15 -41.91
C PRO A 590 -25.84 25.26 -42.93
N THR A 591 -26.73 26.25 -43.00
CA THR A 591 -26.49 27.46 -43.80
C THR A 591 -25.43 28.35 -43.14
N GLY A 592 -24.16 28.05 -43.39
CA GLY A 592 -23.01 28.76 -42.83
C GLY A 592 -22.20 27.89 -41.87
N SER A 593 -20.89 28.12 -41.81
CA SER A 593 -19.94 27.29 -41.05
C SER A 593 -19.80 27.69 -39.57
N SER A 594 -20.62 28.62 -39.08
CA SER A 594 -20.61 29.08 -37.68
C SER A 594 -22.03 29.27 -37.20
N ALA A 595 -22.33 28.81 -35.99
CA ALA A 595 -23.63 29.04 -35.36
C ALA A 595 -23.76 30.52 -34.97
N ASN A 596 -24.86 31.15 -35.40
CA ASN A 596 -25.24 32.49 -34.97
C ASN A 596 -26.17 32.42 -33.75
N GLY A 597 -26.42 33.56 -33.11
CA GLY A 597 -27.27 33.64 -31.91
C GLY A 597 -26.46 33.57 -30.62
N SER A 598 -27.07 33.04 -29.55
CA SER A 598 -26.43 32.88 -28.24
C SER A 598 -26.54 31.41 -27.80
N PRO A 599 -25.86 30.49 -28.49
CA PRO A 599 -25.97 29.08 -28.19
C PRO A 599 -25.45 28.77 -26.78
N THR A 600 -26.18 27.92 -26.10
CA THR A 600 -25.85 27.39 -24.77
C THR A 600 -25.79 25.87 -24.79
N ALA A 601 -24.90 25.30 -23.99
CA ALA A 601 -24.75 23.86 -23.81
C ALA A 601 -25.13 23.44 -22.39
N THR A 602 -25.90 22.37 -22.28
CA THR A 602 -26.25 21.73 -21.00
C THR A 602 -25.96 20.23 -21.07
N ALA A 603 -25.34 19.66 -20.06
CA ALA A 603 -25.11 18.23 -19.99
C ALA A 603 -26.42 17.45 -19.79
N VAL A 604 -26.55 16.32 -20.48
CA VAL A 604 -27.72 15.43 -20.41
C VAL A 604 -27.31 14.12 -19.75
N PHE A 605 -28.04 13.72 -18.71
CA PHE A 605 -27.76 12.49 -17.94
C PHE A 605 -28.69 11.34 -18.32
N LEU A 606 -29.95 11.63 -18.65
CA LEU A 606 -30.91 10.65 -19.17
C LEU A 606 -31.74 11.30 -20.28
N SER A 607 -31.88 10.62 -21.41
CA SER A 607 -32.78 11.00 -22.49
C SER A 607 -33.30 9.74 -23.17
N GLY A 608 -34.58 9.44 -22.99
CA GLY A 608 -35.15 8.18 -23.46
C GLY A 608 -36.64 8.05 -23.13
N VAL A 609 -37.17 6.84 -23.25
CA VAL A 609 -38.54 6.52 -22.83
C VAL A 609 -38.50 5.41 -21.77
N THR A 610 -39.46 5.40 -20.86
CA THR A 610 -39.54 4.35 -19.83
C THR A 610 -39.95 3.00 -20.41
N GLY A 611 -39.32 1.91 -19.95
CA GLY A 611 -39.73 0.56 -20.31
C GLY A 611 -39.64 0.24 -21.81
N ASP A 612 -38.57 0.67 -22.47
CA ASP A 612 -38.29 0.41 -23.90
C ASP A 612 -37.92 -1.04 -24.24
N GLY A 613 -37.93 -1.94 -23.24
CA GLY A 613 -37.45 -3.31 -23.33
C GLY A 613 -36.17 -3.50 -22.50
N THR A 614 -35.52 -4.66 -22.61
CA THR A 614 -34.27 -4.92 -21.88
C THR A 614 -33.24 -3.81 -22.16
N PRO A 615 -32.63 -3.21 -21.12
CA PRO A 615 -32.48 -3.75 -19.76
C PRO A 615 -33.50 -3.26 -18.73
N ASP A 616 -34.38 -2.30 -19.05
CA ASP A 616 -35.15 -1.58 -18.03
C ASP A 616 -36.55 -2.15 -17.78
N PRO A 617 -36.98 -2.31 -16.51
CA PRO A 617 -38.34 -2.72 -16.20
C PRO A 617 -39.36 -1.64 -16.61
N VAL A 618 -40.61 -2.05 -16.83
CA VAL A 618 -41.71 -1.16 -17.20
C VAL A 618 -41.80 0.06 -16.27
N GLY A 619 -41.87 1.25 -16.86
CA GLY A 619 -41.96 2.51 -16.14
C GLY A 619 -40.65 3.01 -15.53
N ILE A 620 -39.51 2.42 -15.88
CA ILE A 620 -38.19 2.88 -15.44
C ILE A 620 -37.36 3.31 -16.64
N LEU A 621 -36.56 4.36 -16.45
CA LEU A 621 -35.40 4.69 -17.27
C LEU A 621 -34.21 4.96 -16.33
N GLN A 622 -33.07 4.33 -16.59
CA GLN A 622 -31.88 4.49 -15.74
C GLN A 622 -30.56 4.44 -16.50
N THR A 623 -29.49 4.89 -15.83
CA THR A 623 -28.09 4.63 -16.18
C THR A 623 -27.33 4.23 -14.93
N THR A 624 -26.45 3.24 -15.02
CA THR A 624 -25.63 2.75 -13.90
C THR A 624 -24.19 3.26 -13.95
N SER A 625 -23.84 4.07 -14.96
CA SER A 625 -22.46 4.44 -15.27
C SER A 625 -22.17 5.93 -15.07
N PHE A 626 -23.05 6.67 -14.39
CA PHE A 626 -22.83 8.09 -14.13
C PHE A 626 -21.59 8.26 -13.23
N ASN A 627 -20.57 8.93 -13.73
CA ASN A 627 -19.35 9.18 -12.97
C ASN A 627 -19.58 10.34 -11.99
N TYR A 628 -19.83 10.01 -10.73
CA TYR A 628 -20.01 10.99 -9.67
C TYR A 628 -18.66 11.60 -9.25
N ILE A 629 -18.57 12.93 -9.33
CA ILE A 629 -17.38 13.69 -8.91
C ILE A 629 -17.73 14.58 -7.71
N ILE A 630 -18.86 15.26 -7.81
CA ILE A 630 -19.42 16.17 -6.82
C ILE A 630 -20.94 16.15 -6.97
N ASP A 631 -21.67 16.56 -5.93
CA ASP A 631 -23.12 16.73 -5.96
C ASP A 631 -23.54 17.50 -7.21
N GLN A 632 -24.43 16.90 -7.99
CA GLN A 632 -24.86 17.45 -9.28
C GLN A 632 -26.34 17.81 -9.21
N PRO A 633 -26.68 19.11 -9.10
CA PRO A 633 -28.05 19.57 -9.25
C PRO A 633 -28.61 19.15 -10.61
N ILE A 634 -29.89 18.81 -10.65
CA ILE A 634 -30.56 18.36 -11.86
C ILE A 634 -31.87 19.10 -12.10
N THR A 635 -32.21 19.25 -13.36
CA THR A 635 -33.53 19.66 -13.82
C THR A 635 -33.99 18.74 -14.93
N GLY A 636 -35.28 18.63 -15.15
CA GLY A 636 -35.78 17.75 -16.18
C GLY A 636 -37.28 17.73 -16.29
N LYS A 637 -37.76 16.89 -17.20
CA LYS A 637 -39.18 16.69 -17.42
C LYS A 637 -39.50 15.28 -17.87
N VAL A 638 -40.69 14.84 -17.53
CA VAL A 638 -41.30 13.61 -18.02
C VAL A 638 -42.59 13.96 -18.77
N ARG A 639 -42.75 13.44 -19.99
CA ARG A 639 -43.96 13.64 -20.79
C ARG A 639 -44.46 12.35 -21.43
N ARG A 640 -45.78 12.17 -21.50
CA ARG A 640 -46.43 11.12 -22.28
C ARG A 640 -47.63 11.73 -23.01
N ALA A 641 -47.51 11.89 -24.33
CA ALA A 641 -48.41 12.75 -25.11
C ALA A 641 -48.69 12.26 -26.55
N THR A 642 -48.32 11.02 -26.91
CA THR A 642 -48.35 10.58 -28.32
C THR A 642 -49.29 9.40 -28.58
N THR A 643 -49.39 8.44 -27.67
CA THR A 643 -50.17 7.21 -27.83
C THR A 643 -50.70 6.73 -26.49
N GLY A 644 -51.99 6.36 -26.44
CA GLY A 644 -52.68 5.94 -25.21
C GLY A 644 -53.08 7.12 -24.32
N ASP A 645 -53.15 6.87 -23.02
CA ASP A 645 -53.48 7.87 -22.00
C ASP A 645 -52.48 9.04 -22.01
N LEU A 646 -53.01 10.26 -22.10
CA LEU A 646 -52.23 11.49 -22.11
C LEU A 646 -52.02 11.97 -20.68
N TYR A 647 -50.84 12.50 -20.39
CA TYR A 647 -50.47 12.95 -19.05
C TYR A 647 -49.90 14.36 -19.09
N LYS A 648 -50.22 15.13 -18.05
CA LYS A 648 -49.59 16.43 -17.80
C LYS A 648 -48.09 16.24 -17.60
N THR A 649 -47.29 17.17 -18.12
CA THR A 649 -45.83 17.10 -17.99
C THR A 649 -45.44 17.17 -16.53
N GLY A 650 -44.69 16.18 -16.04
CA GLY A 650 -44.09 16.17 -14.72
C GLY A 650 -42.71 16.83 -14.75
N ALA A 651 -42.40 17.66 -13.76
CA ALA A 651 -41.06 18.22 -13.59
C ALA A 651 -40.16 17.24 -12.82
N ILE A 652 -38.86 17.28 -13.10
CA ILE A 652 -37.83 16.61 -12.31
C ILE A 652 -36.92 17.68 -11.73
N THR A 653 -36.71 17.63 -10.42
CA THR A 653 -35.72 18.45 -9.70
C THR A 653 -35.06 17.60 -8.63
N GLY A 654 -33.83 17.95 -8.26
CA GLY A 654 -33.09 17.24 -7.23
C GLY A 654 -31.59 17.40 -7.38
N THR A 655 -30.85 16.48 -6.77
CA THR A 655 -29.39 16.42 -6.80
C THR A 655 -28.97 14.97 -6.92
N ILE A 656 -28.07 14.65 -7.85
CA ILE A 656 -27.36 13.37 -7.86
C ILE A 656 -26.25 13.47 -6.83
N THR A 657 -26.23 12.53 -5.89
CA THR A 657 -25.24 12.49 -4.80
C THR A 657 -24.29 11.32 -4.99
N SER A 658 -23.37 11.10 -4.05
CA SER A 658 -22.52 9.91 -4.00
C SER A 658 -23.30 8.59 -3.89
N ALA A 659 -24.57 8.63 -3.48
CA ALA A 659 -25.48 7.48 -3.50
C ALA A 659 -26.23 7.30 -4.84
N GLY A 660 -25.99 8.18 -5.81
CA GLY A 660 -26.75 8.27 -7.05
C GLY A 660 -28.05 9.06 -6.91
N LEU A 661 -29.01 8.77 -7.80
CA LEU A 661 -30.36 9.33 -7.79
C LEU A 661 -31.36 8.19 -8.02
N ASN A 662 -32.38 8.10 -7.16
CA ASN A 662 -33.51 7.21 -7.36
C ASN A 662 -34.80 7.96 -7.02
N THR A 663 -35.53 8.41 -8.04
CA THR A 663 -36.73 9.23 -7.86
C THR A 663 -37.92 8.65 -8.61
N THR A 664 -39.11 8.86 -8.05
CA THR A 664 -40.40 8.50 -8.66
C THR A 664 -41.16 9.75 -9.05
N ILE A 665 -41.52 9.85 -10.33
CA ILE A 665 -42.36 10.92 -10.88
C ILE A 665 -43.78 10.39 -11.03
N LEU A 666 -44.71 11.04 -10.34
CA LEU A 666 -46.14 10.78 -10.47
C LEU A 666 -46.72 11.69 -11.56
N LEU A 667 -47.32 11.10 -12.59
CA LEU A 667 -47.98 11.84 -13.66
C LEU A 667 -49.49 11.82 -13.47
N ILE A 668 -50.11 12.97 -13.71
CA ILE A 668 -51.57 13.15 -13.64
C ILE A 668 -52.12 13.08 -15.07
N LEU A 669 -53.20 12.31 -15.26
CA LEU A 669 -53.94 12.25 -16.53
C LEU A 669 -54.33 13.65 -17.00
N ASP A 670 -54.20 13.87 -18.31
CA ASP A 670 -54.58 15.09 -19.00
C ASP A 670 -55.91 14.85 -19.72
N GLU A 671 -56.97 14.73 -18.92
CA GLU A 671 -58.37 14.54 -19.35
C GLU A 671 -59.24 15.78 -19.08
#